data_AF-A0A953TDH1-F1
#
_entry.id   AF-A0A953TDH1-F1
#
_cell.length_a   1.000
_cell.length_b   1.000
_cell.length_c   1.000
_cell.angle_alpha   90.00
_cell.angle_beta   90.00
_cell.angle_gamma   90.00
#
_symmetry.space_group_name_H-M   'P 1'
#
loop_
_entity.id
_entity.type
_entity.pdbx_description
1 polymer ?
#
loop_
_entity_poly.entity_id
_entity_poly.type
_entity_poly.pdbx_seq_one_letter_code
_entity_poly.pdbx_strand_id
1 'polypeptide(L)'
;MAAMKKLFMGLIPLMLVAFVLQAQESKPAAQRVPPLLDRELIFGNPEIADAQLSPDGRYISFLKPWKDTRNIWVKKVEEPFSSAKLLTTEAKRPIPGYGWSRDGKYVLYIKDQDGDENFNLFAVDPAAAPAPGGGVPLSRNLTALKGVRVLLYSLPKHEPDIVYLGLNDRDKAWHDLYKLKISTGELTLIRKNTERISAWIFDLNGQLRLATRAAENGDTEVLRVDPDEFTKIYSCNVFETCAPLRFAKDGKRVYMETNKGDDVNLITLVLLDPGSGKTEMLESDPLKRVDFAEAVFSEATDELAETVYIDTRMRRYFKDKGFEADKKWLEGKLPGKEVDGTSRTLDEKVWLVTAHSDTEPGETYLFDRRTHNLTFQFKIQERLPREAMAAMESVSYKSSDGLEIPAYLTLPKGLAPKGLPALVIPHGGPWARDVWGFNGLAQFFANRGYAVLMPNFRGSTGYGKKFLDAGNDEWGRKMQDDVTWGVKYLVTQGIADPKRVGILGGSYGGYATLAGVAFTPDVYAAAVDIVGPSNLITLMESIPPYWEPIRKLFYERMGNPNTPEGKAMLVERSPLTSAGKIRTPLMVVQGANDPRVNRREAEQIVIALRDRGFPVEYILAPDEGHGFARPVNNMACFMAAEKFLATYLGGRYQEGGTPETTARLAEITVDPKTVVLAKKVDAATVGIPKPTFDLQPGTYKYKETIDVGGQQITLSLSTTIASGADGWTANDLVDTPAGQATDVATLEKGSLIVRKRNVKQGPITIAMDFSDNKASGSMNMNGQNQPISAQLTGPLFADGAGGPESFGCLPLAEGYSAIFRTFDVRTQKEKLMQLKVVGAESVTVPAGTFESYKVELTPADGGAGKTTLWIAKDSRKPVKVSSAVPEMNGATVNAELMQ
;
A
#
# COMPACT_ATOMS: atom_id res chain seq x y z
N MET A 1 50.01 52.12 -25.43
CA MET A 1 51.05 52.65 -24.51
C MET A 1 51.33 51.54 -23.50
N ALA A 2 52.22 50.58 -23.77
CA ALA A 2 53.70 50.61 -23.65
C ALA A 2 54.12 50.93 -22.19
N ALA A 3 54.79 50.04 -21.42
CA ALA A 3 56.08 49.37 -21.66
C ALA A 3 56.14 47.96 -20.99
N MET A 4 56.76 46.87 -21.51
CA MET A 4 58.18 46.55 -21.84
C MET A 4 59.14 46.65 -20.62
N LYS A 5 60.15 45.80 -20.33
CA LYS A 5 60.76 44.56 -20.88
C LYS A 5 61.83 44.08 -19.85
N LYS A 6 62.08 42.76 -19.78
CA LYS A 6 63.33 41.97 -19.54
C LYS A 6 64.55 42.62 -18.81
N LEU A 7 65.23 41.88 -17.90
CA LEU A 7 66.56 41.25 -18.14
C LEU A 7 67.06 40.33 -16.98
N PHE A 8 67.88 39.35 -17.37
CA PHE A 8 68.57 38.28 -16.63
C PHE A 8 69.98 38.68 -16.13
N MET A 9 70.48 38.03 -15.06
CA MET A 9 71.89 37.63 -14.74
C MET A 9 71.96 37.26 -13.24
N GLY A 10 72.52 36.16 -12.69
CA GLY A 10 73.32 35.04 -13.16
C GLY A 10 74.45 34.74 -12.14
N LEU A 11 74.54 33.52 -11.56
CA LEU A 11 75.71 32.82 -10.91
C LEU A 11 75.19 31.62 -10.05
N ILE A 12 75.11 30.35 -10.52
CA ILE A 12 76.10 29.21 -10.58
C ILE A 12 76.48 28.63 -9.17
N PRO A 13 76.71 27.31 -8.89
CA PRO A 13 76.46 26.03 -9.62
C PRO A 13 75.88 24.83 -8.78
N LEU A 14 75.57 23.73 -9.51
CA LEU A 14 75.65 22.28 -9.23
C LEU A 14 75.59 21.71 -7.79
N MET A 15 74.60 20.83 -7.56
CA MET A 15 74.86 19.46 -7.06
C MET A 15 73.80 18.50 -7.61
N LEU A 16 74.23 17.55 -8.44
CA LEU A 16 73.46 16.38 -8.86
C LEU A 16 73.43 15.37 -7.70
N VAL A 17 72.24 14.98 -7.24
CA VAL A 17 72.04 13.71 -6.53
C VAL A 17 71.01 12.92 -7.32
N ALA A 18 71.45 11.80 -7.87
CA ALA A 18 70.59 10.80 -8.47
C ALA A 18 69.81 10.08 -7.37
N PHE A 19 68.48 10.23 -7.37
CA PHE A 19 67.59 9.30 -6.69
C PHE A 19 66.96 8.38 -7.75
N VAL A 20 67.40 7.13 -7.76
CA VAL A 20 66.71 6.03 -8.43
C VAL A 20 65.41 5.80 -7.67
N LEU A 21 64.30 6.35 -8.15
CA LEU A 21 62.97 5.94 -7.71
C LEU A 21 62.68 4.58 -8.35
N GLN A 22 62.84 3.52 -7.55
CA GLN A 22 62.16 2.26 -7.81
C GLN A 22 60.66 2.55 -7.87
N ALA A 23 60.08 2.49 -9.07
CA ALA A 23 58.65 2.33 -9.23
C ALA A 23 58.29 0.97 -8.62
N GLN A 24 57.88 0.96 -7.35
CA GLN A 24 57.04 -0.13 -6.85
C GLN A 24 55.73 -0.03 -7.62
N GLU A 25 55.54 -0.93 -8.59
CA GLU A 25 54.20 -1.28 -9.03
C GLU A 25 53.40 -1.68 -7.79
N SER A 26 52.56 -0.77 -7.30
CA SER A 26 51.55 -1.12 -6.33
C SER A 26 50.61 -2.10 -7.02
N LYS A 27 50.80 -3.40 -6.78
CA LYS A 27 49.81 -4.42 -7.12
C LYS A 27 48.44 -3.88 -6.67
N PRO A 28 47.41 -3.84 -7.54
CA PRO A 28 46.07 -3.47 -7.10
C PRO A 28 45.74 -4.43 -5.96
N ALA A 29 45.44 -3.88 -4.78
CA ALA A 29 44.99 -4.69 -3.66
C ALA A 29 43.82 -5.53 -4.19
N ALA A 30 43.97 -6.86 -4.16
CA ALA A 30 42.91 -7.76 -4.60
C ALA A 30 41.61 -7.30 -3.92
N GLN A 31 40.64 -6.81 -4.71
CA GLN A 31 39.39 -6.29 -4.16
C GLN A 31 38.72 -7.45 -3.43
N ARG A 32 38.78 -7.43 -2.11
CA ARG A 32 38.19 -8.49 -1.28
C ARG A 32 36.68 -8.38 -1.38
N VAL A 33 36.02 -9.50 -1.63
CA VAL A 33 34.55 -9.60 -1.53
C VAL A 33 34.14 -9.13 -0.12
N PRO A 34 33.19 -8.18 0.02
CA PRO A 34 32.71 -7.74 1.32
C PRO A 34 32.14 -8.90 2.15
N PRO A 35 32.11 -8.80 3.49
CA PRO A 35 31.39 -9.76 4.31
C PRO A 35 29.93 -9.88 3.83
N LEU A 36 29.37 -11.07 4.01
CA LEU A 36 27.95 -11.29 3.79
C LEU A 36 27.19 -10.46 4.83
N LEU A 37 26.37 -9.53 4.36
CA LEU A 37 25.63 -8.63 5.25
C LEU A 37 24.37 -9.32 5.77
N ASP A 38 24.12 -9.11 7.06
CA ASP A 38 22.87 -9.50 7.70
C ASP A 38 21.69 -8.81 7.01
N ARG A 39 20.63 -9.56 6.71
CA ARG A 39 19.40 -9.03 6.11
C ARG A 39 18.83 -7.83 6.87
N GLU A 40 18.91 -7.85 8.20
CA GLU A 40 18.40 -6.79 9.06
C GLU A 40 19.06 -5.43 8.80
N LEU A 41 20.29 -5.40 8.30
CA LEU A 41 20.98 -4.15 7.97
C LEU A 41 20.36 -3.45 6.76
N ILE A 42 19.69 -4.19 5.87
CA ILE A 42 19.12 -3.67 4.62
C ILE A 42 17.59 -3.61 4.67
N PHE A 43 16.94 -4.68 5.12
CA PHE A 43 15.47 -4.82 5.16
C PHE A 43 14.85 -4.59 6.54
N GLY A 44 15.69 -4.47 7.58
CA GLY A 44 15.23 -4.08 8.91
C GLY A 44 14.83 -2.61 8.96
N ASN A 45 14.23 -2.22 10.08
CA ASN A 45 13.81 -0.84 10.25
C ASN A 45 15.04 0.10 10.31
N PRO A 46 15.02 1.23 9.59
CA PRO A 46 15.98 2.30 9.84
C PRO A 46 15.83 2.84 11.27
N GLU A 47 16.94 3.28 11.88
CA GLU A 47 16.93 3.86 13.22
C GLU A 47 16.10 5.15 13.27
N ILE A 48 16.22 5.97 12.22
CA ILE A 48 15.44 7.19 12.00
C ILE A 48 15.12 7.28 10.50
N ALA A 49 13.88 7.61 10.17
CA ALA A 49 13.41 7.87 8.81
C ALA A 49 12.37 9.01 8.77
N ASP A 50 12.11 9.54 7.57
CA ASP A 50 11.03 10.49 7.28
C ASP A 50 10.97 11.68 8.25
N ALA A 51 12.11 12.29 8.55
CA ALA A 51 12.17 13.42 9.49
C ALA A 51 11.57 14.69 8.88
N GLN A 52 10.76 15.41 9.66
CA GLN A 52 10.10 16.65 9.26
C GLN A 52 10.25 17.73 10.32
N LEU A 53 10.36 19.00 9.89
CA LEU A 53 10.26 20.16 10.78
C LEU A 53 8.81 20.48 11.06
N SER A 54 8.51 20.91 12.29
CA SER A 54 7.26 21.63 12.53
C SER A 54 7.26 22.94 11.74
N PRO A 55 6.09 23.46 11.32
CA PRO A 55 5.98 24.67 10.50
C PRO A 55 6.72 25.90 11.06
N ASP A 56 6.80 25.99 12.39
CA ASP A 56 7.48 27.05 13.15
C ASP A 56 8.93 26.74 13.54
N GLY A 57 9.44 25.56 13.18
CA GLY A 57 10.81 25.15 13.49
C GLY A 57 11.08 24.85 14.95
N ARG A 58 10.05 24.63 15.79
CA ARG A 58 10.24 24.24 17.20
C ARG A 58 10.57 22.77 17.38
N TYR A 59 10.09 21.90 16.49
CA TYR A 59 10.20 20.45 16.61
C TYR A 59 10.77 19.79 15.35
N ILE A 60 11.42 18.65 15.56
CA ILE A 60 11.66 17.64 14.52
C ILE A 60 10.86 16.39 14.90
N SER A 61 9.92 16.01 14.04
CA SER A 61 9.28 14.71 14.07
C SER A 61 10.00 13.75 13.13
N PHE A 62 9.89 12.45 13.40
CA PHE A 62 10.53 11.40 12.59
C PHE A 62 9.91 10.03 12.91
N LEU A 63 10.11 9.07 12.01
CA LEU A 63 9.78 7.67 12.27
C LEU A 63 10.98 6.96 12.92
N LYS A 64 10.71 6.22 14.00
CA LYS A 64 11.69 5.37 14.69
C LYS A 64 11.00 4.13 15.27
N PRO A 65 11.66 2.96 15.31
CA PRO A 65 11.07 1.73 15.86
C PRO A 65 10.65 1.87 17.33
N TRP A 66 9.46 1.37 17.64
CA TRP A 66 8.97 1.06 18.97
C TRP A 66 8.41 -0.36 18.92
N LYS A 67 8.95 -1.28 19.74
CA LYS A 67 8.65 -2.73 19.66
C LYS A 67 8.73 -3.28 18.23
N ASP A 68 9.82 -2.94 17.53
CA ASP A 68 10.08 -3.34 16.15
C ASP A 68 9.08 -2.81 15.09
N THR A 69 8.22 -1.85 15.43
CA THR A 69 7.33 -1.19 14.46
C THR A 69 7.62 0.31 14.41
N ARG A 70 7.78 0.89 13.21
CA ARG A 70 8.04 2.33 13.04
C ARG A 70 6.84 3.15 13.48
N ASN A 71 7.09 4.02 14.45
CA ASN A 71 6.13 4.95 15.04
C ASN A 71 6.63 6.38 14.94
N ILE A 72 5.75 7.35 15.14
CA ILE A 72 6.10 8.76 15.13
C ILE A 72 6.73 9.12 16.46
N TRP A 73 7.88 9.79 16.40
CA TRP A 73 8.57 10.41 17.52
C TRP A 73 8.73 11.89 17.27
N VAL A 74 8.92 12.67 18.34
CA VAL A 74 9.17 14.10 18.26
C VAL A 74 10.22 14.52 19.28
N LYS A 75 11.09 15.46 18.89
CA LYS A 75 11.99 16.18 19.79
C LYS A 75 11.92 17.68 19.50
N LYS A 76 12.36 18.53 20.43
CA LYS A 76 12.66 19.92 20.05
C LYS A 76 13.90 19.94 19.15
N VAL A 77 14.00 20.95 18.28
CA VAL A 77 15.11 21.06 17.31
C VAL A 77 16.48 20.99 17.98
N GLU A 78 16.66 21.70 19.09
CA GLU A 78 17.95 21.80 19.81
C GLU A 78 18.23 20.62 20.77
N GLU A 79 17.24 19.75 21.01
CA GLU A 79 17.41 18.61 21.91
C GLU A 79 18.04 17.42 21.15
N PRO A 80 18.83 16.56 21.80
CA PRO A 80 19.36 15.37 21.14
C PRO A 80 18.24 14.35 20.84
N PHE A 81 18.44 13.48 19.85
CA PHE A 81 17.47 12.42 19.50
C PHE A 81 17.18 11.43 20.65
N SER A 82 18.10 11.31 21.62
CA SER A 82 17.89 10.53 22.85
C SER A 82 16.81 11.11 23.76
N SER A 83 16.47 12.40 23.62
CA SER A 83 15.40 13.08 24.36
C SER A 83 14.05 13.04 23.65
N ALA A 84 13.96 12.37 22.49
CA ALA A 84 12.73 12.29 21.72
C ALA A 84 11.62 11.55 22.48
N LYS A 85 10.39 12.05 22.32
CA LYS A 85 9.17 11.50 22.88
C LYS A 85 8.44 10.70 21.82
N LEU A 86 7.93 9.53 22.21
CA LEU A 86 7.06 8.71 21.36
C LEU A 86 5.67 9.35 21.28
N LEU A 87 5.09 9.42 20.08
CA LEU A 87 3.74 9.96 19.85
C LEU A 87 2.70 8.90 19.53
N THR A 88 3.11 7.75 18.96
CA THR A 88 2.21 6.68 18.55
C THR A 88 2.74 5.32 19.00
N THR A 89 1.86 4.34 19.15
CA THR A 89 2.20 2.99 19.66
C THR A 89 1.61 1.88 18.79
N GLU A 90 1.71 2.01 17.46
CA GLU A 90 1.35 0.95 16.52
C GLU A 90 2.36 -0.20 16.69
N ALA A 91 1.89 -1.39 17.05
CA ALA A 91 2.76 -2.51 17.44
C ALA A 91 2.97 -3.57 16.34
N LYS A 92 2.20 -3.51 15.25
CA LYS A 92 2.18 -4.55 14.22
C LYS A 92 2.63 -4.05 12.85
N ARG A 93 2.03 -2.95 12.39
CA ARG A 93 2.21 -2.38 11.06
C ARG A 93 2.75 -0.95 11.20
N PRO A 94 3.80 -0.58 10.45
CA PRO A 94 4.39 0.75 10.54
C PRO A 94 3.42 1.81 10.06
N ILE A 95 3.55 3.03 10.59
CA ILE A 95 2.82 4.19 10.06
C ILE A 95 3.34 4.48 8.64
N PRO A 96 2.46 4.43 7.61
CA PRO A 96 2.88 4.56 6.21
C PRO A 96 3.23 6.00 5.81
N GLY A 97 2.69 7.00 6.51
CA GLY A 97 2.95 8.41 6.22
C GLY A 97 2.29 9.34 7.24
N TYR A 98 2.91 10.50 7.43
CA TYR A 98 2.45 11.52 8.39
C TYR A 98 2.91 12.93 7.96
N GLY A 99 2.33 13.96 8.57
CA GLY A 99 2.70 15.36 8.36
C GLY A 99 2.15 16.30 9.43
N TRP A 100 2.61 17.54 9.47
CA TRP A 100 2.15 18.53 10.45
C TRP A 100 0.88 19.27 9.97
N SER A 101 0.00 19.64 10.91
CA SER A 101 -0.98 20.70 10.67
C SER A 101 -0.25 22.01 10.38
N ARG A 102 -0.88 22.92 9.63
CA ARG A 102 -0.23 24.17 9.18
C ARG A 102 0.21 25.07 10.34
N ASP A 103 -0.48 25.02 11.48
CA ASP A 103 -0.11 25.74 12.71
C ASP A 103 0.84 24.95 13.63
N GLY A 104 1.23 23.74 13.25
CA GLY A 104 2.11 22.87 14.03
C GLY A 104 1.51 22.33 15.33
N LYS A 105 0.18 22.47 15.55
CA LYS A 105 -0.48 21.94 16.75
C LYS A 105 -0.69 20.43 16.73
N TYR A 106 -0.82 19.84 15.55
CA TYR A 106 -1.09 18.42 15.42
C TYR A 106 -0.10 17.78 14.45
N VAL A 107 0.27 16.54 14.76
CA VAL A 107 0.82 15.62 13.77
C VAL A 107 -0.32 14.75 13.24
N LEU A 108 -0.55 14.82 11.94
CA LEU A 108 -1.55 14.05 11.22
C LEU A 108 -0.90 12.82 10.59
N TYR A 109 -1.58 11.68 10.63
CA TYR A 109 -1.10 10.46 9.97
C TYR A 109 -2.26 9.60 9.47
N ILE A 110 -1.99 8.74 8.50
CA ILE A 110 -2.97 7.77 8.01
C ILE A 110 -2.57 6.36 8.39
N LYS A 111 -3.54 5.48 8.60
CA LYS A 111 -3.31 4.04 8.70
C LYS A 111 -4.50 3.24 8.19
N ASP A 112 -4.21 2.09 7.61
CA ASP A 112 -5.16 1.08 7.17
C ASP A 112 -5.27 -0.05 8.22
N GLN A 113 -6.04 -1.09 7.92
CA GLN A 113 -6.13 -2.29 8.75
C GLN A 113 -5.55 -3.48 7.99
N ASP A 114 -4.40 -3.99 8.47
CA ASP A 114 -3.75 -5.20 7.98
C ASP A 114 -3.54 -5.25 6.44
N GLY A 115 -3.32 -4.09 5.81
CA GLY A 115 -3.04 -3.97 4.38
C GLY A 115 -4.27 -3.86 3.48
N ASP A 116 -5.48 -3.69 4.02
CA ASP A 116 -6.72 -3.53 3.24
C ASP A 116 -6.81 -2.21 2.46
N GLU A 117 -5.89 -1.28 2.76
CA GLU A 117 -5.79 0.07 2.23
C GLU A 117 -7.04 0.97 2.44
N ASN A 118 -7.88 0.66 3.43
CA ASN A 118 -8.96 1.53 3.87
C ASN A 118 -8.43 2.54 4.90
N PHE A 119 -7.62 3.47 4.40
CA PHE A 119 -6.93 4.44 5.25
C PHE A 119 -7.90 5.35 6.00
N ASN A 120 -7.66 5.53 7.30
CA ASN A 120 -8.31 6.52 8.15
C ASN A 120 -7.30 7.61 8.56
N LEU A 121 -7.78 8.83 8.78
CA LEU A 121 -6.97 9.98 9.21
C LEU A 121 -6.96 10.09 10.74
N PHE A 122 -5.77 10.24 11.31
CA PHE A 122 -5.54 10.39 12.74
C PHE A 122 -4.82 11.71 13.02
N ALA A 123 -5.02 12.24 14.23
CA ALA A 123 -4.27 13.39 14.75
C ALA A 123 -3.77 13.12 16.17
N VAL A 124 -2.54 13.55 16.44
CA VAL A 124 -1.95 13.55 17.78
C VAL A 124 -1.39 14.93 18.09
N ASP A 125 -1.65 15.43 19.30
CA ASP A 125 -1.06 16.67 19.81
C ASP A 125 0.30 16.32 20.45
N PRO A 126 1.43 16.79 19.89
CA PRO A 126 2.76 16.48 20.40
C PRO A 126 3.09 17.21 21.72
N ALA A 127 2.32 18.23 22.10
CA ALA A 127 2.47 18.95 23.36
C ALA A 127 1.58 18.40 24.49
N ALA A 128 0.59 17.56 24.16
CA ALA A 128 -0.31 16.97 25.15
C ALA A 128 0.42 16.02 26.11
N ALA A 129 -0.08 15.94 27.34
CA ALA A 129 0.36 14.93 28.29
C ALA A 129 -0.01 13.52 27.80
N PRO A 130 0.73 12.48 28.21
CA PRO A 130 0.34 11.10 27.94
C PRO A 130 -1.09 10.81 28.40
N ALA A 131 -1.81 10.00 27.64
CA ALA A 131 -3.15 9.56 28.01
C ALA A 131 -3.12 8.75 29.32
N PRO A 132 -4.16 8.80 30.18
CA PRO A 132 -4.21 7.99 31.39
C PRO A 132 -4.00 6.49 31.09
N GLY A 133 -3.02 5.87 31.75
CA GLY A 133 -2.64 4.47 31.51
C GLY A 133 -1.82 4.22 30.23
N GLY A 134 -1.56 5.26 29.42
CA GLY A 134 -0.73 5.21 28.22
C GLY A 134 0.61 5.94 28.41
N GLY A 135 1.65 5.48 27.72
CA GLY A 135 2.96 6.12 27.69
C GLY A 135 3.09 7.24 26.65
N VAL A 136 2.03 7.54 25.90
CA VAL A 136 2.00 8.49 24.78
C VAL A 136 0.72 9.33 24.80
N PRO A 137 0.68 10.49 24.12
CA PRO A 137 -0.54 11.28 23.96
C PRO A 137 -1.64 10.48 23.24
N LEU A 138 -2.91 10.84 23.47
CA LEU A 138 -4.03 10.20 22.79
C LEU A 138 -4.01 10.53 21.29
N SER A 139 -3.97 9.48 20.46
CA SER A 139 -4.21 9.61 19.02
C SER A 139 -5.72 9.56 18.74
N ARG A 140 -6.24 10.62 18.12
CA ARG A 140 -7.66 10.75 17.74
C ARG A 140 -7.86 10.24 16.32
N ASN A 141 -8.69 9.22 16.12
CA ASN A 141 -9.16 8.86 14.79
C ASN A 141 -10.21 9.90 14.35
N LEU A 142 -9.87 10.72 13.35
CA LEU A 142 -10.70 11.83 12.90
C LEU A 142 -11.79 11.39 11.91
N THR A 143 -11.61 10.26 11.25
CA THR A 143 -12.56 9.76 10.24
C THR A 143 -13.31 8.51 10.69
N ALA A 144 -12.71 7.63 11.48
CA ALA A 144 -13.34 6.49 12.18
C ALA A 144 -14.41 5.69 11.40
N LEU A 145 -14.28 5.59 10.09
CA LEU A 145 -15.22 4.92 9.19
C LEU A 145 -14.60 3.60 8.69
N LYS A 146 -15.43 2.55 8.60
CA LYS A 146 -15.00 1.20 8.22
C LYS A 146 -15.26 0.92 6.76
N GLY A 147 -14.33 0.21 6.12
CA GLY A 147 -14.39 -0.04 4.68
C GLY A 147 -14.43 1.26 3.88
N VAL A 148 -13.94 2.35 4.48
CA VAL A 148 -13.86 3.68 3.89
C VAL A 148 -12.40 4.04 3.79
N ARG A 149 -12.04 4.57 2.64
CA ARG A 149 -10.74 5.11 2.34
C ARG A 149 -10.82 6.63 2.38
N VAL A 150 -9.88 7.23 3.10
CA VAL A 150 -9.63 8.66 3.09
C VAL A 150 -8.68 9.00 1.97
N LEU A 151 -8.96 10.09 1.25
CA LEU A 151 -8.02 10.75 0.35
C LEU A 151 -7.81 12.20 0.81
N LEU A 152 -6.58 12.63 1.02
CA LEU A 152 -6.30 14.01 1.46
C LEU A 152 -6.20 14.93 0.23
N TYR A 153 -6.90 16.06 0.25
CA TYR A 153 -6.87 17.03 -0.86
C TYR A 153 -6.11 18.32 -0.52
N SER A 154 -6.34 18.92 0.66
CA SER A 154 -5.72 20.22 0.97
C SER A 154 -5.66 20.53 2.47
N LEU A 155 -4.58 21.22 2.87
CA LEU A 155 -4.44 21.91 4.14
C LEU A 155 -4.26 23.42 3.86
N PRO A 156 -5.34 24.22 3.90
CA PRO A 156 -5.32 25.64 3.52
C PRO A 156 -4.44 26.47 4.46
N LYS A 157 -3.68 27.42 3.88
CA LYS A 157 -2.76 28.28 4.65
C LYS A 157 -3.48 29.18 5.67
N HIS A 158 -4.64 29.72 5.31
CA HIS A 158 -5.38 30.69 6.14
C HIS A 158 -6.38 30.05 7.12
N GLU A 159 -6.60 28.74 7.03
CA GLU A 159 -7.47 27.99 7.94
C GLU A 159 -6.70 26.77 8.49
N PRO A 160 -5.70 26.96 9.36
CA PRO A 160 -4.75 25.91 9.72
C PRO A 160 -5.34 24.72 10.50
N ASP A 161 -6.55 24.89 11.04
CA ASP A 161 -7.31 23.84 11.74
C ASP A 161 -8.21 23.02 10.78
N ILE A 162 -8.11 23.25 9.46
CA ILE A 162 -8.94 22.60 8.45
C ILE A 162 -8.13 21.63 7.58
N VAL A 163 -8.74 20.50 7.25
CA VAL A 163 -8.31 19.57 6.20
C VAL A 163 -9.48 19.33 5.25
N TYR A 164 -9.23 19.48 3.94
CA TYR A 164 -10.15 18.98 2.92
C TYR A 164 -9.76 17.55 2.54
N LEU A 165 -10.74 16.65 2.60
CA LEU A 165 -10.53 15.23 2.34
C LEU A 165 -11.71 14.60 1.61
N GLY A 166 -11.45 13.45 1.01
CA GLY A 166 -12.41 12.60 0.32
C GLY A 166 -12.79 11.40 1.15
N LEU A 167 -14.07 11.04 1.17
CA LEU A 167 -14.57 9.78 1.75
C LEU A 167 -15.41 9.02 0.72
N ASN A 168 -15.14 7.72 0.58
CA ASN A 168 -15.88 6.81 -0.31
C ASN A 168 -16.91 5.95 0.48
N ASP A 169 -17.54 6.54 1.49
CA ASP A 169 -18.53 5.87 2.33
C ASP A 169 -19.85 5.64 1.60
N ARG A 170 -20.35 6.68 0.91
CA ARG A 170 -21.56 6.66 0.08
C ARG A 170 -21.36 5.83 -1.19
N ASP A 171 -20.25 6.04 -1.87
CA ASP A 171 -19.88 5.37 -3.12
C ASP A 171 -18.44 4.89 -3.03
N LYS A 172 -18.18 3.60 -3.21
CA LYS A 172 -16.84 3.02 -3.05
C LYS A 172 -15.88 3.45 -4.15
N ALA A 173 -16.40 3.86 -5.32
CA ALA A 173 -15.61 4.32 -6.45
C ALA A 173 -15.27 5.81 -6.36
N TRP A 174 -16.18 6.63 -5.82
CA TRP A 174 -16.09 8.08 -5.88
C TRP A 174 -16.10 8.69 -4.49
N HIS A 175 -15.09 9.51 -4.20
CA HIS A 175 -14.96 10.15 -2.88
C HIS A 175 -15.73 11.46 -2.86
N ASP A 176 -16.70 11.56 -1.94
CA ASP A 176 -17.39 12.80 -1.60
C ASP A 176 -16.40 13.76 -0.92
N LEU A 177 -16.52 15.07 -1.19
CA LEU A 177 -15.64 16.09 -0.63
C LEU A 177 -16.15 16.58 0.72
N TYR A 178 -15.28 16.50 1.73
CA TYR A 178 -15.54 16.97 3.08
C TYR A 178 -14.53 18.03 3.53
N LYS A 179 -15.01 18.91 4.41
CA LYS A 179 -14.20 19.80 5.24
C LYS A 179 -14.16 19.20 6.64
N LEU A 180 -12.97 18.91 7.14
CA LEU A 180 -12.75 18.39 8.49
C LEU A 180 -12.05 19.44 9.34
N LYS A 181 -12.55 19.69 10.55
CA LYS A 181 -11.89 20.51 11.57
C LYS A 181 -11.04 19.63 12.48
N ILE A 182 -9.72 19.81 12.47
CA ILE A 182 -8.75 18.92 13.12
C ILE A 182 -8.98 18.89 14.64
N SER A 183 -9.15 20.06 15.26
CA SER A 183 -9.28 20.22 16.71
C SER A 183 -10.50 19.52 17.30
N THR A 184 -11.64 19.55 16.59
CA THR A 184 -12.90 18.97 17.08
C THR A 184 -13.16 17.59 16.50
N GLY A 185 -12.68 17.30 15.29
CA GLY A 185 -13.08 16.14 14.48
C GLY A 185 -14.41 16.37 13.75
N GLU A 186 -14.94 17.60 13.76
CA GLU A 186 -16.17 17.94 13.04
C GLU A 186 -15.96 17.76 11.54
N LEU A 187 -16.86 16.98 10.93
CA LEU A 187 -16.80 16.61 9.52
C LEU A 187 -18.04 17.18 8.81
N THR A 188 -17.82 18.09 7.87
CA THR A 188 -18.87 18.75 7.09
C THR A 188 -18.80 18.30 5.64
N LEU A 189 -19.89 17.74 5.11
CA LEU A 189 -20.02 17.43 3.69
C LEU A 189 -20.06 18.74 2.90
N ILE A 190 -19.10 18.92 1.99
CA ILE A 190 -19.05 20.08 1.09
C ILE A 190 -19.73 19.75 -0.23
N ARG A 191 -19.42 18.58 -0.79
CA ARG A 191 -19.99 18.16 -2.08
C ARG A 191 -20.08 16.65 -2.21
N LYS A 192 -21.24 16.18 -2.65
CA LYS A 192 -21.41 14.80 -3.12
C LYS A 192 -20.76 14.67 -4.49
N ASN A 193 -19.94 13.66 -4.68
CA ASN A 193 -19.32 13.33 -5.94
C ASN A 193 -20.27 12.44 -6.76
N THR A 194 -21.12 13.08 -7.55
CA THR A 194 -22.00 12.41 -8.53
C THR A 194 -21.50 12.57 -9.97
N GLU A 195 -20.42 13.34 -10.13
CA GLU A 195 -19.89 13.81 -11.40
C GLU A 195 -18.57 13.13 -11.79
N ARG A 196 -18.19 12.02 -11.14
CA ARG A 196 -16.96 11.24 -11.42
C ARG A 196 -15.68 12.05 -11.21
N ILE A 197 -15.67 12.90 -10.19
CA ILE A 197 -14.52 13.75 -9.85
C ILE A 197 -13.41 12.88 -9.25
N SER A 198 -12.20 12.99 -9.82
CA SER A 198 -11.01 12.25 -9.39
C SER A 198 -10.09 13.09 -8.49
N ALA A 199 -10.12 14.42 -8.59
CA ALA A 199 -9.38 15.30 -7.69
C ALA A 199 -10.06 16.67 -7.55
N TRP A 200 -9.83 17.34 -6.41
CA TRP A 200 -10.28 18.69 -6.12
C TRP A 200 -9.09 19.60 -5.90
N ILE A 201 -9.10 20.78 -6.50
CA ILE A 201 -7.98 21.73 -6.47
C ILE A 201 -8.46 23.05 -5.91
N PHE A 202 -7.76 23.47 -4.86
CA PHE A 202 -8.03 24.70 -4.13
C PHE A 202 -7.01 25.77 -4.53
N ASP A 203 -7.43 27.04 -4.51
CA ASP A 203 -6.48 28.14 -4.65
C ASP A 203 -5.71 28.41 -3.34
N LEU A 204 -4.79 29.37 -3.41
CA LEU A 204 -3.94 29.74 -2.27
C LEU A 204 -4.73 30.25 -1.06
N ASN A 205 -5.97 30.71 -1.27
CA ASN A 205 -6.87 31.17 -0.23
C ASN A 205 -7.74 30.04 0.36
N GLY A 206 -7.57 28.79 -0.12
CA GLY A 206 -8.36 27.64 0.32
C GLY A 206 -9.75 27.57 -0.31
N GLN A 207 -10.02 28.32 -1.37
CA GLN A 207 -11.30 28.22 -2.09
C GLN A 207 -11.24 27.09 -3.11
N LEU A 208 -12.31 26.31 -3.23
CA LEU A 208 -12.41 25.27 -4.25
C LEU A 208 -12.60 25.95 -5.62
N ARG A 209 -11.71 25.70 -6.58
CA ARG A 209 -11.72 26.40 -7.87
C ARG A 209 -11.66 25.49 -9.08
N LEU A 210 -10.95 24.36 -9.00
CA LEU A 210 -10.91 23.36 -10.07
C LEU A 210 -11.22 21.96 -9.55
N ALA A 211 -11.59 21.09 -10.46
CA ALA A 211 -11.69 19.65 -10.26
C ALA A 211 -11.14 18.93 -11.48
N THR A 212 -10.68 17.70 -11.32
CA THR A 212 -10.43 16.79 -12.45
C THR A 212 -11.50 15.71 -12.48
N ARG A 213 -11.92 15.32 -13.68
CA ARG A 213 -12.92 14.27 -13.91
C ARG A 213 -12.36 13.20 -14.83
N ALA A 214 -12.61 11.95 -14.48
CA ALA A 214 -12.44 10.83 -15.40
C ALA A 214 -13.73 10.65 -16.21
N ALA A 215 -13.70 11.09 -17.47
CA ALA A 215 -14.83 11.00 -18.38
C ALA A 215 -15.12 9.53 -18.75
N GLU A 216 -16.31 9.26 -19.30
CA GLU A 216 -16.72 7.89 -19.62
C GLU A 216 -15.85 7.24 -20.71
N ASN A 217 -15.31 8.06 -21.62
CA ASN A 217 -14.39 7.63 -22.65
C ASN A 217 -12.94 7.43 -22.13
N GLY A 218 -12.66 7.76 -20.87
CA GLY A 218 -11.34 7.65 -20.25
C GLY A 218 -10.51 8.93 -20.30
N ASP A 219 -11.03 10.01 -20.90
CA ASP A 219 -10.35 11.29 -20.95
C ASP A 219 -10.24 11.87 -19.53
N THR A 220 -9.12 12.57 -19.30
CA THR A 220 -8.97 13.43 -18.12
C THR A 220 -9.44 14.82 -18.47
N GLU A 221 -10.53 15.25 -17.84
CA GLU A 221 -11.09 16.59 -18.02
C GLU A 221 -10.74 17.47 -16.83
N VAL A 222 -10.23 18.68 -17.10
CA VAL A 222 -10.06 19.73 -16.09
C VAL A 222 -11.30 20.61 -16.13
N LEU A 223 -11.92 20.75 -14.97
CA LEU A 223 -13.17 21.47 -14.78
C LEU A 223 -12.92 22.71 -13.92
N ARG A 224 -13.44 23.86 -14.33
CA ARG A 224 -13.66 24.99 -13.44
C ARG A 224 -14.87 24.69 -12.55
N VAL A 225 -14.74 25.00 -11.26
CA VAL A 225 -15.80 24.86 -10.28
C VAL A 225 -16.43 26.23 -10.05
N ASP A 226 -17.67 26.38 -10.48
CA ASP A 226 -18.53 27.52 -10.21
C ASP A 226 -19.56 27.12 -9.13
N PRO A 227 -20.28 28.05 -8.47
CA PRO A 227 -21.18 27.73 -7.36
C PRO A 227 -22.21 26.64 -7.65
N ASP A 228 -22.78 26.65 -8.86
CA ASP A 228 -23.89 25.76 -9.24
C ASP A 228 -23.51 24.77 -10.36
N GLU A 229 -22.31 24.85 -10.94
CA GLU A 229 -21.93 24.03 -12.10
C GLU A 229 -20.42 23.71 -12.21
N PHE A 230 -20.12 22.72 -13.05
CA PHE A 230 -18.76 22.45 -13.51
C PHE A 230 -18.63 22.79 -15.00
N THR A 231 -17.70 23.67 -15.32
CA THR A 231 -17.39 24.01 -16.71
C THR A 231 -16.12 23.27 -17.14
N LYS A 232 -16.21 22.43 -18.18
CA LYS A 232 -15.00 21.85 -18.79
C LYS A 232 -14.18 22.93 -19.47
N ILE A 233 -12.91 23.05 -19.08
CA ILE A 233 -11.98 24.06 -19.60
C ILE A 233 -10.76 23.45 -20.30
N TYR A 234 -10.42 22.20 -19.99
CA TYR A 234 -9.33 21.48 -20.64
C TYR A 234 -9.61 19.98 -20.64
N SER A 235 -9.00 19.25 -21.56
CA SER A 235 -9.18 17.80 -21.70
C SER A 235 -7.97 17.18 -22.35
N CYS A 236 -7.52 16.05 -21.80
CA CYS A 236 -6.52 15.17 -22.38
C CYS A 236 -7.18 13.84 -22.71
N ASN A 237 -6.82 13.25 -23.85
CA ASN A 237 -7.27 11.90 -24.14
C ASN A 237 -6.62 10.88 -23.19
N VAL A 238 -7.11 9.64 -23.19
CA VAL A 238 -6.64 8.55 -22.32
C VAL A 238 -5.13 8.22 -22.42
N PHE A 239 -4.45 8.60 -23.50
CA PHE A 239 -3.00 8.40 -23.70
C PHE A 239 -2.17 9.64 -23.39
N GLU A 240 -2.82 10.77 -23.20
CA GLU A 240 -2.21 12.02 -22.79
C GLU A 240 -2.27 12.19 -21.27
N THR A 241 -1.45 13.10 -20.77
CA THR A 241 -1.40 13.52 -19.38
C THR A 241 -1.81 14.99 -19.31
N CYS A 242 -2.69 15.31 -18.38
CA CYS A 242 -2.76 16.64 -17.79
C CYS A 242 -3.21 16.59 -16.34
N ALA A 243 -2.53 17.35 -15.49
CA ALA A 243 -2.86 17.48 -14.09
C ALA A 243 -2.59 18.92 -13.61
N PRO A 244 -3.60 19.64 -13.10
CA PRO A 244 -3.39 20.90 -12.41
C PRO A 244 -2.53 20.67 -11.16
N LEU A 245 -1.44 21.40 -11.01
CA LEU A 245 -0.52 21.29 -9.88
C LEU A 245 -0.94 22.23 -8.75
N ARG A 246 -1.06 23.53 -9.05
CA ARG A 246 -1.33 24.58 -8.07
C ARG A 246 -1.72 25.90 -8.75
N PHE A 247 -2.56 26.71 -8.09
CA PHE A 247 -2.76 28.10 -8.49
C PHE A 247 -1.47 28.91 -8.36
N ALA A 248 -1.19 29.73 -9.38
CA ALA A 248 -0.13 30.73 -9.33
C ALA A 248 -0.47 31.80 -8.29
N LYS A 249 0.55 32.50 -7.81
CA LYS A 249 0.43 33.59 -6.83
C LYS A 249 -0.54 34.69 -7.24
N ASP A 250 -0.71 34.92 -8.55
CA ASP A 250 -1.68 35.89 -9.06
C ASP A 250 -3.16 35.50 -8.80
N GLY A 251 -3.42 34.25 -8.37
CA GLY A 251 -4.75 33.72 -8.07
C GLY A 251 -5.65 33.54 -9.30
N LYS A 252 -5.10 33.77 -10.51
CA LYS A 252 -5.83 33.75 -11.78
C LYS A 252 -5.43 32.56 -12.63
N ARG A 253 -4.15 32.24 -12.70
CA ARG A 253 -3.61 31.14 -13.52
C ARG A 253 -3.22 29.95 -12.66
N VAL A 254 -3.09 28.79 -13.31
CA VAL A 254 -2.78 27.51 -12.65
C VAL A 254 -1.59 26.88 -13.34
N TYR A 255 -0.57 26.52 -12.57
CA TYR A 255 0.49 25.64 -13.05
C TYR A 255 -0.12 24.26 -13.31
N MET A 256 0.07 23.73 -14.52
CA MET A 256 -0.45 22.45 -14.94
C MET A 256 0.63 21.72 -15.74
N GLU A 257 0.76 20.42 -15.52
CA GLU A 257 1.56 19.58 -16.41
C GLU A 257 0.70 19.07 -17.57
N THR A 258 1.25 18.99 -18.79
CA THR A 258 0.53 18.39 -19.93
C THR A 258 1.45 17.97 -21.08
N ASN A 259 1.06 16.92 -21.82
CA ASN A 259 1.64 16.52 -23.11
C ASN A 259 0.58 16.44 -24.24
N LYS A 260 -0.49 17.24 -24.11
CA LYS A 260 -1.61 17.26 -25.07
C LYS A 260 -1.15 17.66 -26.48
N GLY A 261 -1.66 16.95 -27.47
CA GLY A 261 -1.44 17.16 -28.90
C GLY A 261 -0.42 16.19 -29.48
N ASP A 262 -0.65 15.70 -30.70
CA ASP A 262 0.13 14.63 -31.32
C ASP A 262 1.64 14.93 -31.42
N ASP A 263 2.00 16.20 -31.59
CA ASP A 263 3.38 16.67 -31.70
C ASP A 263 4.10 16.85 -30.35
N VAL A 264 3.39 16.70 -29.22
CA VAL A 264 3.93 16.92 -27.87
C VAL A 264 4.26 15.58 -27.20
N ASN A 265 5.49 15.10 -27.39
CA ASN A 265 5.91 13.83 -26.80
C ASN A 265 6.12 13.90 -25.27
N LEU A 266 6.79 14.94 -24.80
CA LEU A 266 7.20 15.06 -23.39
C LEU A 266 6.13 15.82 -22.59
N ILE A 267 5.95 15.45 -21.32
CA ILE A 267 5.18 16.26 -20.38
C ILE A 267 5.91 17.59 -20.17
N THR A 268 5.14 18.67 -20.26
CA THR A 268 5.60 20.05 -20.13
C THR A 268 4.86 20.75 -19.01
N LEU A 269 5.47 21.79 -18.45
CA LEU A 269 4.84 22.70 -17.49
C LEU A 269 4.22 23.87 -18.25
N VAL A 270 2.94 24.13 -18.02
CA VAL A 270 2.18 25.23 -18.62
C VAL A 270 1.46 26.05 -17.55
N LEU A 271 1.09 27.28 -17.90
CA LEU A 271 0.11 28.08 -17.16
C LEU A 271 -1.24 28.00 -17.86
N LEU A 272 -2.24 27.45 -17.17
CA LEU A 272 -3.63 27.41 -17.61
C LEU A 272 -4.39 28.64 -17.06
N ASP A 273 -5.14 29.33 -17.92
CA ASP A 273 -6.14 30.31 -17.53
C ASP A 273 -7.53 29.63 -17.42
N PRO A 274 -8.10 29.44 -16.21
CA PRO A 274 -9.40 28.80 -16.03
C PRO A 274 -10.60 29.59 -16.60
N GLY A 275 -10.43 30.89 -16.85
CA GLY A 275 -11.48 31.71 -17.45
C GLY A 275 -11.66 31.40 -18.94
N SER A 276 -10.55 31.22 -19.66
CA SER A 276 -10.55 30.99 -21.11
C SER A 276 -10.24 29.55 -21.55
N GLY A 277 -9.70 28.72 -20.67
CA GLY A 277 -9.20 27.37 -20.99
C GLY A 277 -7.89 27.37 -21.77
N LYS A 278 -7.27 28.54 -22.02
CA LYS A 278 -6.03 28.65 -22.78
C LYS A 278 -4.81 28.31 -21.92
N THR A 279 -3.83 27.67 -22.53
CA THR A 279 -2.53 27.36 -21.92
C THR A 279 -1.41 28.20 -22.51
N GLU A 280 -0.46 28.58 -21.67
CA GLU A 280 0.80 29.21 -22.02
C GLU A 280 1.94 28.26 -21.66
N MET A 281 2.76 27.86 -22.63
CA MET A 281 3.93 27.02 -22.36
C MET A 281 4.92 27.76 -21.47
N LEU A 282 5.27 27.17 -20.33
CA LEU A 282 6.27 27.72 -19.43
C LEU A 282 7.61 27.03 -19.60
N GLU A 283 7.63 25.70 -19.53
CA GLU A 283 8.87 24.94 -19.56
C GLU A 283 8.69 23.51 -20.09
N SER A 284 9.72 23.02 -20.76
CA SER A 284 9.91 21.61 -21.13
C SER A 284 11.36 21.25 -20.86
N ASP A 285 11.70 19.96 -20.82
CA ASP A 285 13.08 19.53 -20.57
C ASP A 285 14.05 20.22 -21.55
N PRO A 286 15.02 21.02 -21.05
CA PRO A 286 15.98 21.70 -21.90
C PRO A 286 16.82 20.75 -22.78
N LEU A 287 16.99 19.49 -22.37
CA LEU A 287 17.68 18.47 -23.18
C LEU A 287 16.73 17.65 -24.08
N LYS A 288 15.41 17.82 -23.94
CA LYS A 288 14.37 17.12 -24.72
C LYS A 288 14.48 15.59 -24.65
N ARG A 289 14.79 15.05 -23.47
CA ARG A 289 14.99 13.60 -23.24
C ARG A 289 13.91 12.98 -22.37
N VAL A 290 13.44 13.73 -21.37
CA VAL A 290 12.56 13.21 -20.32
C VAL A 290 11.41 14.15 -20.03
N ASP A 291 10.38 13.60 -19.40
CA ASP A 291 9.22 14.37 -18.96
C ASP A 291 9.61 15.37 -17.87
N PHE A 292 8.88 16.49 -17.82
CA PHE A 292 8.81 17.31 -16.61
C PHE A 292 8.38 16.43 -15.42
N ALA A 293 9.12 16.52 -14.30
CA ALA A 293 8.90 15.66 -13.14
C ALA A 293 8.31 16.38 -11.93
N GLU A 294 8.80 17.58 -11.61
CA GLU A 294 8.35 18.31 -10.41
C GLU A 294 8.51 19.83 -10.56
N ALA A 295 7.57 20.57 -9.96
CA ALA A 295 7.69 22.01 -9.68
C ALA A 295 7.77 22.23 -8.17
N VAL A 296 8.86 22.82 -7.71
CA VAL A 296 9.06 23.19 -6.31
C VAL A 296 8.70 24.66 -6.13
N PHE A 297 7.75 24.95 -5.24
CA PHE A 297 7.31 26.31 -4.91
C PHE A 297 7.92 26.77 -3.59
N SER A 298 8.14 28.08 -3.45
CA SER A 298 8.49 28.69 -2.17
C SER A 298 7.25 28.73 -1.27
N GLU A 299 7.35 28.19 -0.06
CA GLU A 299 6.30 28.29 0.96
C GLU A 299 6.13 29.73 1.45
N ALA A 300 7.19 30.53 1.42
CA ALA A 300 7.20 31.92 1.90
C ALA A 300 6.65 32.91 0.87
N THR A 301 6.89 32.69 -0.43
CA THR A 301 6.56 33.67 -1.48
C THR A 301 5.50 33.19 -2.48
N ASP A 302 5.16 31.90 -2.48
CA ASP A 302 4.28 31.21 -3.45
C ASP A 302 4.77 31.23 -4.91
N GLU A 303 6.01 31.69 -5.15
CA GLU A 303 6.64 31.66 -6.47
C GLU A 303 7.20 30.27 -6.79
N LEU A 304 7.27 29.94 -8.09
CA LEU A 304 8.00 28.77 -8.56
C LEU A 304 9.49 28.99 -8.29
N ALA A 305 10.11 28.12 -7.49
CA ALA A 305 11.52 28.22 -7.11
C ALA A 305 12.41 27.37 -8.00
N GLU A 306 11.95 26.20 -8.43
CA GLU A 306 12.74 25.20 -9.16
C GLU A 306 11.85 24.25 -9.97
N THR A 307 12.36 23.79 -11.10
CA THR A 307 11.81 22.66 -11.87
C THR A 307 12.79 21.48 -11.90
N VAL A 308 12.25 20.27 -11.85
CA VAL A 308 13.03 19.02 -11.78
C VAL A 308 12.70 18.12 -12.98
N TYR A 309 13.74 17.48 -13.51
CA TYR A 309 13.68 16.48 -14.57
C TYR A 309 14.51 15.28 -14.16
N ILE A 310 13.97 14.06 -14.32
CA ILE A 310 14.69 12.85 -13.94
C ILE A 310 15.15 12.16 -15.24
N ASP A 311 16.43 12.32 -15.59
CA ASP A 311 17.09 11.58 -16.67
C ASP A 311 17.70 10.29 -16.09
N THR A 312 18.89 9.87 -16.52
CA THR A 312 19.74 8.89 -15.81
C THR A 312 20.08 9.32 -14.39
N ARG A 313 20.14 10.63 -14.14
CA ARG A 313 20.20 11.25 -12.81
C ARG A 313 19.30 12.48 -12.78
N MET A 314 19.03 12.98 -11.59
CA MET A 314 18.21 14.17 -11.41
C MET A 314 18.87 15.42 -11.98
N ARG A 315 18.11 16.26 -12.67
CA ARG A 315 18.49 17.58 -13.17
C ARG A 315 17.53 18.64 -12.64
N ARG A 316 18.10 19.77 -12.23
CA ARG A 316 17.41 20.83 -11.50
C ARG A 316 17.61 22.18 -12.17
N TYR A 317 16.55 22.96 -12.37
CA TYR A 317 16.62 24.29 -12.95
C TYR A 317 15.93 25.33 -12.06
N PHE A 318 16.75 26.17 -11.44
CA PHE A 318 16.29 27.19 -10.49
C PHE A 318 15.70 28.42 -11.18
N LYS A 319 14.57 28.90 -10.65
CA LYS A 319 13.95 30.20 -10.97
C LYS A 319 14.21 31.22 -9.86
N ASP A 320 14.40 30.74 -8.63
CA ASP A 320 14.81 31.56 -7.50
C ASP A 320 16.34 31.48 -7.28
N LYS A 321 17.00 32.66 -7.22
CA LYS A 321 18.45 32.76 -7.07
C LYS A 321 18.96 32.45 -5.66
N GLY A 322 18.12 32.63 -4.63
CA GLY A 322 18.45 32.24 -3.26
C GLY A 322 18.51 30.72 -3.13
N PHE A 323 17.49 30.03 -3.62
CA PHE A 323 17.45 28.56 -3.68
C PHE A 323 18.63 27.99 -4.49
N GLU A 324 18.95 28.60 -5.63
CA GLU A 324 20.11 28.20 -6.44
C GLU A 324 21.43 28.33 -5.65
N ALA A 325 21.61 29.44 -4.95
CA ALA A 325 22.81 29.70 -4.16
C ALA A 325 22.92 28.73 -2.97
N ASP A 326 21.82 28.50 -2.25
CA ASP A 326 21.74 27.57 -1.13
C ASP A 326 22.07 26.14 -1.57
N LYS A 327 21.48 25.68 -2.69
CA LYS A 327 21.77 24.35 -3.23
C LYS A 327 23.24 24.20 -3.58
N LYS A 328 23.82 25.13 -4.35
CA LYS A 328 25.23 25.10 -4.74
C LYS A 328 26.16 25.11 -3.52
N TRP A 329 25.81 25.89 -2.50
CA TRP A 329 26.57 25.92 -1.26
C TRP A 329 26.52 24.56 -0.54
N LEU A 330 25.32 23.96 -0.41
CA LEU A 330 25.13 22.66 0.21
C LEU A 330 25.89 21.54 -0.53
N GLU A 331 25.81 21.49 -1.85
CA GLU A 331 26.55 20.53 -2.68
C GLU A 331 28.07 20.70 -2.55
N GLY A 332 28.54 21.95 -2.42
CA GLY A 332 29.95 22.24 -2.13
C GLY A 332 30.41 21.76 -0.74
N LYS A 333 29.49 21.65 0.24
CA LYS A 333 29.77 21.14 1.58
C LYS A 333 29.63 19.62 1.70
N LEU A 334 28.84 19.01 0.83
CA LEU A 334 28.53 17.58 0.84
C LEU A 334 28.91 16.94 -0.51
N PRO A 335 30.21 16.92 -0.86
CA PRO A 335 30.66 16.48 -2.17
C PRO A 335 30.35 15.00 -2.43
N GLY A 336 30.04 14.68 -3.69
CA GLY A 336 29.78 13.30 -4.12
C GLY A 336 28.39 12.76 -3.77
N LYS A 337 27.49 13.60 -3.24
CA LYS A 337 26.12 13.25 -2.87
C LYS A 337 25.11 14.15 -3.57
N GLU A 338 23.91 13.62 -3.81
CA GLU A 338 22.74 14.43 -4.17
C GLU A 338 22.11 14.97 -2.86
N VAL A 339 21.75 16.26 -2.83
CA VAL A 339 21.26 16.92 -1.61
C VAL A 339 19.82 17.38 -1.78
N ASP A 340 18.85 16.77 -1.11
CA ASP A 340 17.44 17.14 -1.24
C ASP A 340 16.94 17.92 -0.02
N GLY A 341 16.11 18.94 -0.25
CA GLY A 341 15.41 19.67 0.82
C GLY A 341 14.17 18.91 1.26
N THR A 342 14.30 18.04 2.26
CA THR A 342 13.24 17.11 2.69
C THR A 342 12.13 17.77 3.52
N SER A 343 12.44 18.86 4.24
CA SER A 343 11.43 19.62 5.00
C SER A 343 11.92 21.05 5.27
N ARG A 344 11.01 22.01 5.49
CA ARG A 344 11.34 23.42 5.76
C ARG A 344 10.30 24.10 6.64
N THR A 345 10.71 25.12 7.39
CA THR A 345 9.78 26.02 8.09
C THR A 345 8.96 26.86 7.10
N LEU A 346 7.82 27.41 7.53
CA LEU A 346 6.95 28.24 6.67
C LEU A 346 7.63 29.50 6.15
N ASP A 347 8.53 30.08 6.94
CA ASP A 347 9.36 31.22 6.54
C ASP A 347 10.60 30.80 5.74
N GLU A 348 10.75 29.50 5.52
CA GLU A 348 11.83 28.84 4.80
C GLU A 348 13.23 29.18 5.33
N LYS A 349 13.39 29.64 6.58
CA LYS A 349 14.71 30.02 7.13
C LYS A 349 15.51 28.81 7.64
N VAL A 350 14.82 27.73 8.00
CA VAL A 350 15.45 26.50 8.48
C VAL A 350 14.94 25.31 7.66
N TRP A 351 15.88 24.55 7.11
CA TRP A 351 15.60 23.37 6.28
C TRP A 351 16.16 22.12 6.95
N LEU A 352 15.45 21.00 6.79
CA LEU A 352 16.08 19.69 6.84
C LEU A 352 16.49 19.33 5.41
N VAL A 353 17.76 18.95 5.27
CA VAL A 353 18.33 18.50 3.99
C VAL A 353 18.91 17.11 4.16
N THR A 354 18.74 16.25 3.16
CA THR A 354 19.29 14.89 3.17
C THR A 354 20.24 14.72 2.01
N ALA A 355 21.49 14.36 2.31
CA ALA A 355 22.53 14.09 1.34
C ALA A 355 22.72 12.59 1.16
N HIS A 356 22.52 12.08 -0.05
CA HIS A 356 22.45 10.65 -0.34
C HIS A 356 23.17 10.29 -1.65
N SER A 357 23.36 8.99 -1.89
CA SER A 357 23.89 8.46 -3.15
C SER A 357 23.36 7.04 -3.40
N ASP A 358 23.88 6.35 -4.41
CA ASP A 358 23.64 4.92 -4.66
C ASP A 358 24.20 3.98 -3.57
N THR A 359 25.21 4.45 -2.83
CA THR A 359 25.90 3.71 -1.77
C THR A 359 25.74 4.31 -0.37
N GLU A 360 25.00 5.43 -0.26
CA GLU A 360 24.68 6.09 1.00
C GLU A 360 23.16 6.35 1.04
N PRO A 361 22.39 5.62 1.88
CA PRO A 361 20.95 5.82 2.03
C PRO A 361 20.58 7.27 2.36
N GLY A 362 21.41 7.95 3.16
CA GLY A 362 21.27 9.38 3.38
C GLY A 362 21.80 9.84 4.73
N GLU A 363 22.35 11.04 4.75
CA GLU A 363 22.73 11.78 5.95
C GLU A 363 21.86 13.04 6.03
N THR A 364 21.16 13.21 7.14
CA THR A 364 20.25 14.34 7.33
C THR A 364 20.91 15.42 8.17
N TYR A 365 20.76 16.67 7.73
CA TYR A 365 21.32 17.87 8.33
C TYR A 365 20.22 18.92 8.54
N LEU A 366 20.38 19.75 9.57
CA LEU A 366 19.62 20.97 9.76
C LEU A 366 20.42 22.13 9.17
N PHE A 367 19.83 22.85 8.22
CA PHE A 367 20.44 23.99 7.55
C PHE A 367 19.71 25.28 7.94
N ASP A 368 20.40 26.17 8.66
CA ASP A 368 19.92 27.53 8.93
C ASP A 368 20.44 28.48 7.85
N ARG A 369 19.55 28.93 6.98
CA ARG A 369 19.87 29.80 5.84
C ARG A 369 20.28 31.20 6.24
N ARG A 370 19.94 31.66 7.45
CA ARG A 370 20.32 33.02 7.89
C ARG A 370 21.79 33.09 8.24
N THR A 371 22.30 32.02 8.86
CA THR A 371 23.67 31.93 9.37
C THR A 371 24.57 31.09 8.48
N HIS A 372 24.00 30.41 7.47
CA HIS A 372 24.66 29.35 6.69
C HIS A 372 25.29 28.27 7.58
N ASN A 373 24.60 27.92 8.66
CA ASN A 373 25.04 26.86 9.55
C ASN A 373 24.41 25.53 9.12
N LEU A 374 25.23 24.49 8.99
CA LEU A 374 24.81 23.15 8.59
C LEU A 374 25.17 22.16 9.70
N THR A 375 24.16 21.70 10.44
CA THR A 375 24.33 20.85 11.62
C THR A 375 23.88 19.43 11.31
N PHE A 376 24.79 18.46 11.38
CA PHE A 376 24.46 17.04 11.24
C PHE A 376 23.41 16.60 12.28
N GLN A 377 22.41 15.83 11.84
CA GLN A 377 21.35 15.32 12.71
C GLN A 377 21.47 13.81 12.92
N PHE A 378 21.48 13.03 11.84
CA PHE A 378 21.57 11.56 11.89
C PHE A 378 21.92 10.97 10.52
N LYS A 379 22.29 9.69 10.50
CA LYS A 379 22.37 8.86 9.28
C LYS A 379 21.14 7.97 9.19
N ILE A 380 20.57 7.84 8.00
CA ILE A 380 19.57 6.82 7.71
C ILE A 380 20.29 5.46 7.68
N GLN A 381 19.70 4.45 8.31
CA GLN A 381 20.31 3.11 8.46
C GLN A 381 21.77 3.20 8.96
N GLU A 382 21.99 3.76 10.14
CA GLU A 382 23.34 4.09 10.65
C GLU A 382 24.26 2.86 10.72
N ARG A 383 23.69 1.68 11.00
CA ARG A 383 24.43 0.41 11.09
C ARG A 383 24.85 -0.18 9.73
N LEU A 384 24.38 0.36 8.60
CA LEU A 384 24.72 -0.15 7.28
C LEU A 384 26.21 0.12 6.95
N PRO A 385 27.02 -0.88 6.59
CA PRO A 385 28.42 -0.67 6.20
C PRO A 385 28.51 -0.14 4.76
N ARG A 386 28.69 1.18 4.60
CA ARG A 386 28.73 1.88 3.30
C ARG A 386 29.83 1.32 2.39
N GLU A 387 30.96 0.92 2.95
CA GLU A 387 32.08 0.34 2.25
C GLU A 387 31.77 -1.02 1.61
N ALA A 388 30.70 -1.70 2.04
CA ALA A 388 30.22 -2.94 1.44
C ALA A 388 29.20 -2.71 0.30
N MET A 389 28.74 -1.48 0.10
CA MET A 389 27.77 -1.14 -0.95
C MET A 389 28.45 -1.06 -2.32
N ALA A 390 27.68 -1.39 -3.36
CA ALA A 390 28.07 -1.39 -4.76
C ALA A 390 27.52 -0.16 -5.49
N ALA A 391 28.28 0.38 -6.43
CA ALA A 391 27.80 1.49 -7.25
C ALA A 391 26.67 1.02 -8.18
N MET A 392 25.71 1.92 -8.42
CA MET A 392 24.65 1.76 -9.41
C MET A 392 25.04 2.48 -10.70
N GLU A 393 25.23 1.71 -11.76
CA GLU A 393 25.60 2.21 -13.08
C GLU A 393 24.35 2.36 -13.96
N SER A 394 24.23 3.48 -14.66
CA SER A 394 23.23 3.62 -15.72
C SER A 394 23.72 2.93 -16.99
N VAL A 395 22.90 2.04 -17.54
CA VAL A 395 23.17 1.32 -18.79
C VAL A 395 21.97 1.41 -19.72
N SER A 396 22.17 1.15 -21.01
CA SER A 396 21.08 0.98 -21.95
C SER A 396 21.37 -0.18 -22.90
N TYR A 397 20.32 -0.79 -23.43
CA TYR A 397 20.43 -1.86 -24.42
C TYR A 397 19.27 -1.81 -25.40
N LYS A 398 19.44 -2.47 -26.56
CA LYS A 398 18.42 -2.55 -27.59
C LYS A 398 17.52 -3.76 -27.34
N SER A 399 16.21 -3.58 -27.40
CA SER A 399 15.22 -4.66 -27.35
C SER A 399 15.10 -5.39 -28.69
N SER A 400 14.17 -6.34 -28.80
CA SER A 400 13.92 -7.17 -29.99
C SER A 400 13.67 -6.37 -31.26
N ASP A 401 13.07 -5.18 -31.14
CA ASP A 401 12.72 -4.29 -32.23
C ASP A 401 13.64 -3.06 -32.34
N GLY A 402 14.76 -3.05 -31.61
CA GLY A 402 15.72 -1.95 -31.64
C GLY A 402 15.35 -0.75 -30.77
N LEU A 403 14.22 -0.78 -30.04
CA LEU A 403 13.93 0.23 -29.02
C LEU A 403 15.03 0.24 -27.95
N GLU A 404 15.48 1.42 -27.56
CA GLU A 404 16.47 1.56 -26.50
C GLU A 404 15.80 1.51 -25.14
N ILE A 405 16.26 0.61 -24.27
CA ILE A 405 15.73 0.39 -22.93
C ILE A 405 16.74 0.92 -21.92
N PRO A 406 16.41 1.99 -21.18
CA PRO A 406 17.21 2.46 -20.05
C PRO A 406 17.16 1.44 -18.91
N ALA A 407 18.26 1.25 -18.20
CA ALA A 407 18.33 0.37 -17.04
C ALA A 407 19.37 0.83 -16.04
N TYR A 408 19.29 0.29 -14.83
CA TYR A 408 20.33 0.41 -13.82
C TYR A 408 20.95 -0.96 -13.53
N LEU A 409 22.28 -1.00 -13.48
CA LEU A 409 23.07 -2.19 -13.23
C LEU A 409 23.87 -2.00 -11.94
N THR A 410 23.72 -2.91 -10.98
CA THR A 410 24.53 -2.94 -9.77
C THR A 410 25.36 -4.23 -9.78
N LEU A 411 26.69 -4.09 -9.75
CA LEU A 411 27.64 -5.20 -9.82
C LEU A 411 28.19 -5.55 -8.44
N PRO A 412 28.40 -6.84 -8.13
CA PRO A 412 28.90 -7.26 -6.82
C PRO A 412 30.34 -6.77 -6.60
N LYS A 413 30.58 -6.14 -5.46
CA LYS A 413 31.91 -5.62 -5.10
C LYS A 413 32.89 -6.76 -4.83
N GLY A 414 34.12 -6.63 -5.34
CA GLY A 414 35.18 -7.62 -5.13
C GLY A 414 35.07 -8.88 -6.00
N LEU A 415 34.14 -8.92 -6.96
CA LEU A 415 34.05 -9.94 -7.99
C LEU A 415 34.24 -9.31 -9.36
N ALA A 416 34.97 -9.99 -10.26
CA ALA A 416 35.03 -9.57 -11.64
C ALA A 416 33.64 -9.72 -12.30
N PRO A 417 33.19 -8.77 -13.12
CA PRO A 417 31.90 -8.86 -13.82
C PRO A 417 31.99 -9.85 -14.98
N LYS A 418 32.15 -11.14 -14.66
CA LYS A 418 32.35 -12.22 -15.63
C LYS A 418 31.66 -13.50 -15.15
N GLY A 419 30.67 -13.98 -15.90
CA GLY A 419 29.95 -15.21 -15.61
C GLY A 419 29.36 -15.26 -14.20
N LEU A 420 28.83 -14.14 -13.72
CA LEU A 420 28.17 -14.03 -12.42
C LEU A 420 26.77 -14.65 -12.47
N PRO A 421 26.21 -15.13 -11.35
CA PRO A 421 24.76 -15.25 -11.26
C PRO A 421 24.14 -13.86 -11.45
N ALA A 422 22.99 -13.78 -12.12
CA ALA A 422 22.32 -12.52 -12.39
C ALA A 422 20.87 -12.56 -11.91
N LEU A 423 20.37 -11.39 -11.49
CA LEU A 423 18.99 -11.20 -11.10
C LEU A 423 18.42 -9.99 -11.84
N VAL A 424 17.35 -10.20 -12.59
CA VAL A 424 16.60 -9.10 -13.22
C VAL A 424 15.41 -8.76 -12.35
N ILE A 425 15.26 -7.47 -12.03
CA ILE A 425 14.20 -6.97 -11.15
C ILE A 425 13.35 -5.97 -11.95
N PRO A 426 12.29 -6.43 -12.66
CA PRO A 426 11.33 -5.52 -13.29
C PRO A 426 10.50 -4.80 -12.21
N HIS A 427 10.36 -3.48 -12.34
CA HIS A 427 9.56 -2.69 -11.40
C HIS A 427 8.05 -2.95 -11.51
N GLY A 428 7.33 -2.67 -10.42
CA GLY A 428 5.86 -2.64 -10.39
C GLY A 428 5.28 -1.42 -11.12
N GLY A 429 3.95 -1.37 -11.28
CA GLY A 429 3.26 -0.32 -12.05
C GLY A 429 2.18 -0.92 -12.96
N PRO A 430 2.36 -0.91 -14.29
CA PRO A 430 3.62 -0.72 -15.03
C PRO A 430 4.01 0.74 -15.29
N TRP A 431 3.08 1.69 -15.13
CA TRP A 431 3.31 3.11 -15.42
C TRP A 431 4.08 3.81 -14.29
N ALA A 432 5.27 3.29 -14.01
CA ALA A 432 6.25 3.78 -13.05
C ALA A 432 7.65 3.60 -13.64
N ARG A 433 8.71 3.81 -12.86
CA ARG A 433 10.09 3.56 -13.26
C ARG A 433 11.02 3.46 -12.06
N ASP A 434 12.15 2.79 -12.25
CA ASP A 434 13.30 2.91 -11.36
C ASP A 434 14.10 4.17 -11.67
N VAL A 435 14.77 4.71 -10.65
CA VAL A 435 15.65 5.89 -10.72
C VAL A 435 16.99 5.59 -10.06
N TRP A 436 18.01 6.35 -10.42
CA TRP A 436 19.32 6.25 -9.77
C TRP A 436 19.22 6.60 -8.28
N GLY A 437 19.91 5.84 -7.43
CA GLY A 437 19.98 6.08 -5.98
C GLY A 437 20.16 4.79 -5.18
N PHE A 438 20.19 4.90 -3.85
CA PHE A 438 20.30 3.72 -2.98
C PHE A 438 19.06 2.84 -3.14
N ASN A 439 19.26 1.59 -3.56
CA ASN A 439 18.19 0.61 -3.70
C ASN A 439 18.51 -0.64 -2.87
N GLY A 440 17.71 -0.90 -1.83
CA GLY A 440 17.95 -2.00 -0.89
C GLY A 440 17.99 -3.37 -1.56
N LEU A 441 17.11 -3.65 -2.55
CA LEU A 441 17.12 -4.93 -3.28
C LEU A 441 18.40 -5.09 -4.11
N ALA A 442 18.79 -4.05 -4.85
CA ALA A 442 20.01 -4.08 -5.66
C ALA A 442 21.25 -4.28 -4.78
N GLN A 443 21.38 -3.55 -3.68
CA GLN A 443 22.49 -3.69 -2.74
C GLN A 443 22.50 -5.06 -2.07
N PHE A 444 21.33 -5.58 -1.69
CA PHE A 444 21.18 -6.87 -1.04
C PHE A 444 21.70 -8.01 -1.93
N PHE A 445 21.23 -8.09 -3.18
CA PHE A 445 21.62 -9.15 -4.09
C PHE A 445 23.03 -8.94 -4.67
N ALA A 446 23.48 -7.70 -4.89
CA ALA A 446 24.87 -7.43 -5.23
C ALA A 446 25.83 -7.91 -4.11
N ASN A 447 25.47 -7.69 -2.83
CA ASN A 447 26.24 -8.27 -1.73
C ASN A 447 26.29 -9.81 -1.78
N ARG A 448 25.26 -10.47 -2.28
CA ARG A 448 25.21 -11.94 -2.42
C ARG A 448 25.93 -12.50 -3.63
N GLY A 449 26.52 -11.63 -4.45
CA GLY A 449 27.34 -11.97 -5.60
C GLY A 449 26.60 -11.93 -6.94
N TYR A 450 25.39 -11.36 -6.97
CA TYR A 450 24.60 -11.25 -8.18
C TYR A 450 24.91 -9.98 -8.95
N ALA A 451 24.94 -10.05 -10.29
CA ALA A 451 24.74 -8.88 -11.13
C ALA A 451 23.23 -8.54 -11.14
N VAL A 452 22.86 -7.35 -10.67
CA VAL A 452 21.45 -6.95 -10.57
C VAL A 452 21.10 -5.94 -11.64
N LEU A 453 20.12 -6.26 -12.50
CA LEU A 453 19.63 -5.38 -13.56
C LEU A 453 18.19 -4.95 -13.28
N MET A 454 17.95 -3.65 -13.31
CA MET A 454 16.63 -3.03 -13.11
C MET A 454 16.24 -2.27 -14.39
N PRO A 455 15.50 -2.92 -15.32
CA PRO A 455 15.14 -2.31 -16.60
C PRO A 455 13.90 -1.42 -16.50
N ASN A 456 13.98 -0.23 -17.08
CA ASN A 456 12.83 0.63 -17.37
C ASN A 456 12.29 0.27 -18.76
N PHE A 457 11.52 -0.82 -18.84
CA PHE A 457 10.92 -1.36 -20.07
C PHE A 457 9.95 -0.36 -20.72
N ARG A 458 9.59 -0.56 -22.00
CA ARG A 458 8.59 0.29 -22.68
C ARG A 458 7.29 0.30 -21.87
N GLY A 459 6.69 1.47 -21.69
CA GLY A 459 5.61 1.65 -20.71
C GLY A 459 6.06 2.22 -19.37
N SER A 460 7.36 2.32 -19.08
CA SER A 460 7.84 3.11 -17.95
C SER A 460 7.57 4.61 -18.18
N THR A 461 7.27 5.34 -17.10
CA THR A 461 7.01 6.79 -17.16
C THR A 461 8.30 7.60 -17.27
N GLY A 462 8.18 8.89 -17.59
CA GLY A 462 9.30 9.84 -17.54
C GLY A 462 10.14 9.94 -18.81
N TYR A 463 9.86 9.14 -19.85
CA TYR A 463 10.58 9.15 -21.14
C TYR A 463 9.71 9.63 -22.31
N GLY A 464 8.60 10.32 -22.01
CA GLY A 464 7.63 10.79 -22.99
C GLY A 464 6.57 9.76 -23.36
N LYS A 465 5.44 10.26 -23.88
CA LYS A 465 4.29 9.42 -24.23
C LYS A 465 4.60 8.39 -25.30
N LYS A 466 5.53 8.66 -26.24
CA LYS A 466 5.95 7.65 -27.22
C LYS A 466 6.56 6.40 -26.59
N PHE A 467 7.36 6.56 -25.52
CA PHE A 467 7.95 5.43 -24.81
C PHE A 467 6.91 4.73 -23.91
N LEU A 468 6.06 5.52 -23.26
CA LEU A 468 4.95 5.03 -22.44
C LEU A 468 3.92 4.22 -23.27
N ASP A 469 3.49 4.77 -24.41
CA ASP A 469 2.47 4.20 -25.29
C ASP A 469 3.01 3.05 -26.13
N ALA A 470 4.33 2.92 -26.28
CA ALA A 470 4.94 1.72 -26.86
C ALA A 470 4.67 0.44 -26.02
N GLY A 471 4.24 0.59 -24.76
CA GLY A 471 3.76 -0.51 -23.91
C GLY A 471 2.27 -0.85 -24.04
N ASN A 472 1.49 -0.04 -24.77
CA ASN A 472 0.05 -0.30 -24.94
C ASN A 472 -0.14 -1.61 -25.71
N ASP A 473 -0.98 -2.48 -25.17
CA ASP A 473 -1.25 -3.81 -25.71
C ASP A 473 -0.04 -4.76 -25.77
N GLU A 474 1.04 -4.44 -25.05
CA GLU A 474 2.31 -5.19 -25.10
C GLU A 474 2.65 -5.95 -23.81
N TRP A 475 1.71 -6.05 -22.87
CA TRP A 475 1.84 -6.92 -21.70
C TRP A 475 2.08 -8.37 -22.12
N GLY A 476 3.15 -8.98 -21.61
CA GLY A 476 3.54 -10.36 -21.95
C GLY A 476 4.11 -10.51 -23.37
N ARG A 477 4.23 -9.42 -24.13
CA ARG A 477 4.77 -9.35 -25.49
C ARG A 477 6.03 -8.48 -25.50
N LYS A 478 6.05 -7.35 -26.22
CA LYS A 478 7.28 -6.55 -26.36
C LYS A 478 7.78 -5.95 -25.04
N MET A 479 6.90 -5.71 -24.06
CA MET A 479 7.36 -5.33 -22.71
C MET A 479 8.18 -6.46 -22.07
N GLN A 480 7.81 -7.73 -22.32
CA GLN A 480 8.57 -8.89 -21.84
C GLN A 480 9.86 -9.10 -22.64
N ASP A 481 9.86 -8.76 -23.94
CA ASP A 481 11.08 -8.72 -24.74
C ASP A 481 12.08 -7.73 -24.15
N ASP A 482 11.66 -6.54 -23.73
CA ASP A 482 12.56 -5.56 -23.13
C ASP A 482 13.30 -6.12 -21.91
N VAL A 483 12.61 -6.86 -21.04
CA VAL A 483 13.23 -7.53 -19.89
C VAL A 483 14.18 -8.65 -20.35
N THR A 484 13.73 -9.49 -21.29
CA THR A 484 14.50 -10.62 -21.83
C THR A 484 15.77 -10.18 -22.56
N TRP A 485 15.72 -9.07 -23.28
CA TRP A 485 16.88 -8.49 -23.96
C TRP A 485 17.87 -7.85 -22.97
N GLY A 486 17.41 -7.43 -21.79
CA GLY A 486 18.29 -7.06 -20.69
C GLY A 486 19.14 -8.23 -20.19
N VAL A 487 18.54 -9.42 -20.08
CA VAL A 487 19.29 -10.66 -19.79
C VAL A 487 20.31 -10.94 -20.88
N LYS A 488 19.90 -10.89 -22.15
CA LYS A 488 20.79 -11.12 -23.29
C LYS A 488 21.94 -10.12 -23.33
N TYR A 489 21.69 -8.86 -22.96
CA TYR A 489 22.72 -7.83 -22.82
C TYR A 489 23.77 -8.26 -21.79
N LEU A 490 23.37 -8.65 -20.58
CA LEU A 490 24.32 -9.12 -19.55
C LEU A 490 25.14 -10.33 -20.01
N VAL A 491 24.51 -11.30 -20.68
CA VAL A 491 25.19 -12.50 -21.21
C VAL A 491 26.17 -12.12 -22.32
N THR A 492 25.78 -11.24 -23.23
CA THR A 492 26.61 -10.80 -24.37
C THR A 492 27.83 -10.01 -23.90
N GLN A 493 27.67 -9.18 -22.86
CA GLN A 493 28.79 -8.49 -22.21
C GLN A 493 29.70 -9.46 -21.42
N GLY A 494 29.34 -10.75 -21.33
CA GLY A 494 30.05 -11.75 -20.53
C GLY A 494 29.84 -11.59 -19.03
N ILE A 495 28.98 -10.66 -18.59
CA ILE A 495 28.72 -10.35 -17.17
C ILE A 495 27.99 -11.51 -16.50
N ALA A 496 26.93 -12.01 -17.14
CA ALA A 496 26.07 -13.06 -16.58
C ALA A 496 26.37 -14.44 -17.19
N ASP A 497 26.30 -15.47 -16.35
CA ASP A 497 26.21 -16.85 -16.82
C ASP A 497 24.77 -17.15 -17.28
N PRO A 498 24.54 -17.52 -18.55
CA PRO A 498 23.19 -17.75 -19.08
C PRO A 498 22.42 -18.87 -18.36
N LYS A 499 23.09 -19.74 -17.59
CA LYS A 499 22.43 -20.81 -16.81
C LYS A 499 22.07 -20.39 -15.38
N ARG A 500 22.47 -19.20 -14.94
CA ARG A 500 22.29 -18.70 -13.56
C ARG A 500 21.63 -17.32 -13.56
N VAL A 501 20.55 -17.18 -14.32
CA VAL A 501 19.74 -15.96 -14.37
C VAL A 501 18.43 -16.20 -13.64
N GLY A 502 18.10 -15.33 -12.69
CA GLY A 502 16.80 -15.29 -12.02
C GLY A 502 16.01 -14.05 -12.38
N ILE A 503 14.72 -14.07 -12.03
CA ILE A 503 13.81 -12.92 -12.12
C ILE A 503 13.00 -12.78 -10.84
N LEU A 504 12.89 -11.56 -10.32
CA LEU A 504 12.13 -11.25 -9.10
C LEU A 504 11.42 -9.91 -9.28
N GLY A 505 10.10 -9.87 -9.05
CA GLY A 505 9.36 -8.62 -9.17
C GLY A 505 8.07 -8.58 -8.35
N GLY A 506 7.60 -7.37 -8.09
CA GLY A 506 6.38 -7.09 -7.32
C GLY A 506 5.26 -6.49 -8.18
N SER A 507 4.00 -6.86 -7.95
CA SER A 507 2.85 -6.28 -8.65
C SER A 507 2.93 -6.51 -10.18
N TYR A 508 2.94 -5.48 -11.03
CA TYR A 508 3.29 -5.66 -12.45
C TYR A 508 4.66 -6.35 -12.65
N GLY A 509 5.65 -6.07 -11.81
CA GLY A 509 6.93 -6.80 -11.83
C GLY A 509 6.75 -8.29 -11.51
N GLY A 510 5.77 -8.63 -10.68
CA GLY A 510 5.36 -10.02 -10.42
C GLY A 510 4.69 -10.64 -11.65
N TYR A 511 3.80 -9.91 -12.33
CA TYR A 511 3.29 -10.30 -13.64
C TYR A 511 4.41 -10.51 -14.67
N ALA A 512 5.38 -9.59 -14.78
CA ALA A 512 6.52 -9.72 -15.69
C ALA A 512 7.43 -10.90 -15.31
N THR A 513 7.52 -11.23 -14.02
CA THR A 513 8.18 -12.44 -13.51
C THR A 513 7.46 -13.69 -14.02
N LEU A 514 6.14 -13.79 -13.81
CA LEU A 514 5.31 -14.90 -14.27
C LEU A 514 5.28 -15.02 -15.81
N ALA A 515 5.16 -13.89 -16.52
CA ALA A 515 5.19 -13.81 -17.96
C ALA A 515 6.56 -14.24 -18.51
N GLY A 516 7.65 -13.85 -17.85
CA GLY A 516 9.01 -14.28 -18.19
C GLY A 516 9.14 -15.80 -18.15
N VAL A 517 8.69 -16.46 -17.10
CA VAL A 517 8.79 -17.93 -17.00
C VAL A 517 7.75 -18.68 -17.85
N ALA A 518 6.61 -18.06 -18.18
CA ALA A 518 5.57 -18.67 -18.99
C ALA A 518 5.81 -18.53 -20.50
N PHE A 519 6.31 -17.37 -20.96
CA PHE A 519 6.48 -17.04 -22.37
C PHE A 519 7.93 -17.15 -22.85
N THR A 520 8.90 -17.07 -21.94
CA THR A 520 10.33 -17.30 -22.23
C THR A 520 10.93 -18.35 -21.29
N PRO A 521 10.40 -19.60 -21.29
CA PRO A 521 10.68 -20.60 -20.25
C PRO A 521 12.15 -21.06 -20.17
N ASP A 522 12.98 -20.77 -21.18
CA ASP A 522 14.38 -21.18 -21.24
C ASP A 522 15.35 -20.07 -20.76
N VAL A 523 14.85 -18.89 -20.37
CA VAL A 523 15.70 -17.74 -19.98
C VAL A 523 16.07 -17.76 -18.50
N TYR A 524 15.15 -18.21 -17.63
CA TYR A 524 15.28 -18.06 -16.18
C TYR A 524 15.41 -19.42 -15.48
N ALA A 525 16.41 -19.54 -14.61
CA ALA A 525 16.66 -20.73 -13.79
C ALA A 525 15.90 -20.70 -12.45
N ALA A 526 15.44 -19.54 -11.98
CA ALA A 526 14.55 -19.41 -10.83
C ALA A 526 13.73 -18.11 -10.91
N ALA A 527 12.53 -18.11 -10.32
CA ALA A 527 11.65 -16.95 -10.28
C ALA A 527 10.99 -16.73 -8.92
N VAL A 528 10.89 -15.46 -8.50
CA VAL A 528 10.20 -15.03 -7.29
C VAL A 528 9.13 -14.00 -7.64
N ASP A 529 7.87 -14.43 -7.59
CA ASP A 529 6.71 -13.59 -7.84
C ASP A 529 6.16 -13.04 -6.52
N ILE A 530 6.06 -11.72 -6.39
CA ILE A 530 5.50 -11.04 -5.22
C ILE A 530 4.25 -10.28 -5.65
N VAL A 531 3.08 -10.68 -5.14
CA VAL A 531 1.77 -10.07 -5.42
C VAL A 531 1.51 -9.81 -6.92
N GLY A 532 1.94 -10.72 -7.80
CA GLY A 532 1.78 -10.60 -9.24
C GLY A 532 0.46 -11.18 -9.76
N PRO A 533 -0.25 -10.49 -10.68
CA PRO A 533 -1.42 -11.05 -11.30
C PRO A 533 -1.03 -12.16 -12.28
N SER A 534 -1.67 -13.32 -12.19
CA SER A 534 -1.42 -14.46 -13.07
C SER A 534 -2.43 -14.56 -14.21
N ASN A 535 -3.60 -13.94 -14.04
CA ASN A 535 -4.69 -13.95 -15.01
C ASN A 535 -5.29 -12.54 -15.15
N LEU A 536 -5.12 -11.97 -16.35
CA LEU A 536 -5.53 -10.60 -16.63
C LEU A 536 -7.06 -10.43 -16.69
N ILE A 537 -7.82 -11.50 -16.96
CA ILE A 537 -9.29 -11.45 -16.90
C ILE A 537 -9.74 -11.25 -15.46
N THR A 538 -9.27 -12.11 -14.55
CA THR A 538 -9.65 -12.02 -13.13
C THR A 538 -9.08 -10.75 -12.49
N LEU A 539 -7.89 -10.29 -12.89
CA LEU A 539 -7.39 -8.97 -12.47
C LEU A 539 -8.41 -7.86 -12.81
N MET A 540 -8.88 -7.78 -14.06
CA MET A 540 -9.85 -6.76 -14.48
C MET A 540 -11.19 -6.85 -13.71
N GLU A 541 -11.61 -8.06 -13.35
CA GLU A 541 -12.82 -8.30 -12.56
C GLU A 541 -12.68 -7.86 -11.09
N SER A 542 -11.46 -7.85 -10.52
CA SER A 542 -11.22 -7.51 -9.10
C SER A 542 -10.61 -6.14 -8.86
N ILE A 543 -10.49 -5.28 -9.89
CA ILE A 543 -10.01 -3.90 -9.69
C ILE A 543 -10.82 -3.24 -8.55
N PRO A 544 -10.15 -2.68 -7.52
CA PRO A 544 -10.83 -1.99 -6.44
C PRO A 544 -11.78 -0.92 -6.96
N PRO A 545 -12.96 -0.71 -6.34
CA PRO A 545 -13.89 0.30 -6.81
C PRO A 545 -13.25 1.70 -6.93
N TYR A 546 -12.39 2.09 -5.98
CA TYR A 546 -11.72 3.40 -5.99
C TYR A 546 -10.70 3.60 -7.14
N TRP A 547 -10.47 2.58 -7.98
CA TRP A 547 -9.71 2.67 -9.24
C TRP A 547 -10.59 2.89 -10.47
N GLU A 548 -11.91 3.08 -10.29
CA GLU A 548 -12.81 3.45 -11.39
C GLU A 548 -12.30 4.61 -12.26
N PRO A 549 -11.67 5.68 -11.71
CA PRO A 549 -11.14 6.77 -12.54
C PRO A 549 -10.12 6.32 -13.60
N ILE A 550 -9.41 5.21 -13.37
CA ILE A 550 -8.37 4.70 -14.27
C ILE A 550 -8.77 3.40 -14.97
N ARG A 551 -9.98 2.86 -14.75
CA ARG A 551 -10.44 1.61 -15.36
C ARG A 551 -10.34 1.63 -16.89
N LYS A 552 -10.73 2.74 -17.51
CA LYS A 552 -10.69 2.87 -18.98
C LYS A 552 -9.25 2.91 -19.49
N LEU A 553 -8.32 3.50 -18.75
CA LEU A 553 -6.89 3.44 -19.06
C LEU A 553 -6.40 1.98 -19.11
N PHE A 554 -6.80 1.15 -18.14
CA PHE A 554 -6.49 -0.28 -18.17
C PHE A 554 -7.05 -0.97 -19.42
N TYR A 555 -8.30 -0.68 -19.81
CA TYR A 555 -8.91 -1.28 -20.99
C TYR A 555 -8.19 -0.91 -22.29
N GLU A 556 -7.80 0.35 -22.43
CA GLU A 556 -7.11 0.85 -23.63
C GLU A 556 -5.64 0.41 -23.70
N ARG A 557 -4.99 0.15 -22.55
CA ARG A 557 -3.57 -0.22 -22.50
C ARG A 557 -3.33 -1.73 -22.39
N MET A 558 -4.33 -2.54 -22.01
CA MET A 558 -4.19 -4.00 -21.81
C MET A 558 -5.15 -4.85 -22.64
N GLY A 559 -6.31 -4.32 -22.99
CA GLY A 559 -7.42 -5.05 -23.61
C GLY A 559 -8.73 -4.85 -22.85
N ASN A 560 -9.82 -4.59 -23.56
CA ASN A 560 -11.14 -4.38 -22.96
C ASN A 560 -11.84 -5.73 -22.68
N PRO A 561 -12.07 -6.11 -21.41
CA PRO A 561 -12.70 -7.38 -21.04
C PRO A 561 -14.18 -7.45 -21.46
N ASN A 562 -14.79 -6.38 -21.96
CA ASN A 562 -16.16 -6.38 -22.45
C ASN A 562 -16.27 -6.65 -23.96
N THR A 563 -15.14 -6.82 -24.65
CA THR A 563 -15.08 -7.12 -26.09
C THR A 563 -14.49 -8.51 -26.34
N PRO A 564 -14.94 -9.25 -27.37
CA PRO A 564 -14.33 -10.53 -27.73
C PRO A 564 -12.82 -10.43 -27.97
N GLU A 565 -12.38 -9.39 -28.68
CA GLU A 565 -10.98 -9.15 -29.04
C GLU A 565 -10.15 -8.84 -27.79
N GLY A 566 -10.62 -7.92 -26.93
CA GLY A 566 -9.95 -7.60 -25.68
C GLY A 566 -9.89 -8.77 -24.72
N LYS A 567 -10.95 -9.59 -24.62
CA LYS A 567 -10.90 -10.85 -23.84
C LYS A 567 -9.85 -11.80 -24.40
N ALA A 568 -9.79 -11.98 -25.72
CA ALA A 568 -8.80 -12.85 -26.35
C ALA A 568 -7.36 -12.37 -26.06
N MET A 569 -7.13 -11.05 -26.14
CA MET A 569 -5.85 -10.42 -25.77
C MET A 569 -5.48 -10.68 -24.31
N LEU A 570 -6.41 -10.46 -23.37
CA LEU A 570 -6.16 -10.71 -21.95
C LEU A 570 -5.86 -12.19 -21.65
N VAL A 571 -6.56 -13.12 -22.31
CA VAL A 571 -6.32 -14.58 -22.20
C VAL A 571 -4.95 -14.96 -22.75
N GLU A 572 -4.59 -14.49 -23.95
CA GLU A 572 -3.30 -14.73 -24.58
C GLU A 572 -2.13 -14.26 -23.70
N ARG A 573 -2.30 -13.08 -23.09
CA ARG A 573 -1.28 -12.38 -22.30
C ARG A 573 -1.27 -12.79 -20.82
N SER A 574 -2.13 -13.72 -20.40
CA SER A 574 -2.17 -14.21 -19.02
C SER A 574 -1.14 -15.33 -18.79
N PRO A 575 -0.17 -15.18 -17.87
CA PRO A 575 0.76 -16.26 -17.53
C PRO A 575 0.08 -17.58 -17.16
N LEU A 576 -1.08 -17.52 -16.49
CA LEU A 576 -1.85 -18.69 -16.08
C LEU A 576 -2.24 -19.58 -17.27
N THR A 577 -2.61 -19.00 -18.41
CA THR A 577 -3.03 -19.78 -19.61
C THR A 577 -1.85 -20.48 -20.27
N SER A 578 -0.63 -20.00 -20.02
CA SER A 578 0.63 -20.62 -20.44
C SER A 578 1.38 -21.29 -19.28
N ALA A 579 0.75 -21.50 -18.12
CA ALA A 579 1.40 -22.14 -16.97
C ALA A 579 1.99 -23.52 -17.36
N GLY A 580 1.34 -24.23 -18.28
CA GLY A 580 1.81 -25.45 -18.96
C GLY A 580 3.25 -25.43 -19.49
N LYS A 581 3.78 -24.25 -19.82
CA LYS A 581 5.13 -24.05 -20.37
C LYS A 581 6.18 -23.75 -19.32
N ILE A 582 5.78 -23.36 -18.11
CA ILE A 582 6.70 -23.04 -17.03
C ILE A 582 7.55 -24.27 -16.69
N ARG A 583 8.87 -24.08 -16.69
CA ARG A 583 9.93 -25.04 -16.35
C ARG A 583 10.91 -24.49 -15.31
N THR A 584 10.60 -23.33 -14.76
CA THR A 584 11.41 -22.59 -13.79
C THR A 584 10.82 -22.79 -12.41
N PRO A 585 11.58 -23.27 -11.41
CA PRO A 585 11.14 -23.26 -10.01
C PRO A 585 10.60 -21.88 -9.64
N LEU A 586 9.42 -21.85 -9.01
CA LEU A 586 8.70 -20.63 -8.71
C LEU A 586 8.43 -20.52 -7.20
N MET A 587 8.79 -19.39 -6.61
CA MET A 587 8.29 -18.98 -5.30
C MET A 587 7.22 -17.89 -5.50
N VAL A 588 6.05 -18.06 -4.92
CA VAL A 588 4.94 -17.10 -4.97
C VAL A 588 4.73 -16.51 -3.58
N VAL A 589 4.63 -15.19 -3.47
CA VAL A 589 4.42 -14.45 -2.22
C VAL A 589 3.19 -13.58 -2.33
N GLN A 590 2.26 -13.70 -1.39
CA GLN A 590 0.97 -13.01 -1.43
C GLN A 590 0.56 -12.48 -0.05
N GLY A 591 -0.04 -11.29 -0.01
CA GLY A 591 -0.81 -10.82 1.16
C GLY A 591 -2.28 -11.19 1.02
N ALA A 592 -2.89 -11.72 2.08
CA ALA A 592 -4.28 -12.19 2.03
C ALA A 592 -5.31 -11.06 1.85
N ASN A 593 -4.98 -9.85 2.31
CA ASN A 593 -5.86 -8.68 2.29
C ASN A 593 -5.62 -7.77 1.07
N ASP A 594 -4.85 -8.23 0.07
CA ASP A 594 -4.48 -7.44 -1.10
C ASP A 594 -5.73 -7.04 -1.92
N PRO A 595 -6.10 -5.74 -1.94
CA PRO A 595 -7.26 -5.31 -2.69
C PRO A 595 -6.97 -5.16 -4.18
N ARG A 596 -5.70 -5.00 -4.58
CA ARG A 596 -5.28 -4.67 -5.95
C ARG A 596 -5.08 -5.93 -6.79
N VAL A 597 -4.30 -6.88 -6.25
CA VAL A 597 -4.04 -8.19 -6.87
C VAL A 597 -4.53 -9.23 -5.88
N ASN A 598 -5.80 -9.60 -6.06
CA ASN A 598 -6.48 -10.50 -5.12
C ASN A 598 -5.70 -11.82 -4.97
N ARG A 599 -5.66 -12.36 -3.74
CA ARG A 599 -5.06 -13.65 -3.39
C ARG A 599 -5.30 -14.78 -4.42
N ARG A 600 -6.46 -14.81 -5.06
CA ARG A 600 -6.79 -15.79 -6.11
C ARG A 600 -5.76 -15.85 -7.24
N GLU A 601 -5.11 -14.73 -7.57
CA GLU A 601 -4.11 -14.66 -8.64
C GLU A 601 -2.90 -15.54 -8.31
N ALA A 602 -2.39 -15.46 -7.09
CA ALA A 602 -1.33 -16.32 -6.59
C ALA A 602 -1.78 -17.78 -6.48
N GLU A 603 -2.96 -18.05 -5.93
CA GLU A 603 -3.43 -19.42 -5.73
C GLU A 603 -3.68 -20.17 -7.04
N GLN A 604 -4.21 -19.50 -8.06
CA GLN A 604 -4.45 -20.09 -9.38
C GLN A 604 -3.16 -20.62 -10.01
N ILE A 605 -2.08 -19.83 -9.95
CA ILE A 605 -0.79 -20.24 -10.53
C ILE A 605 -0.14 -21.33 -9.68
N VAL A 606 -0.19 -21.23 -8.35
CA VAL A 606 0.30 -22.28 -7.44
C VAL A 606 -0.39 -23.62 -7.71
N ILE A 607 -1.71 -23.61 -7.85
CA ILE A 607 -2.50 -24.81 -8.18
C ILE A 607 -2.10 -25.36 -9.56
N ALA A 608 -1.94 -24.51 -10.57
CA ALA A 608 -1.59 -24.93 -11.92
C ALA A 608 -0.21 -25.62 -12.00
N LEU A 609 0.78 -25.14 -11.23
CA LEU A 609 2.10 -25.78 -11.15
C LEU A 609 2.05 -27.07 -10.33
N ARG A 610 1.38 -27.03 -9.18
CA ARG A 610 1.21 -28.19 -8.29
C ARG A 610 0.54 -29.36 -9.00
N ASP A 611 -0.56 -29.13 -9.70
CA ASP A 611 -1.35 -30.20 -10.34
C ASP A 611 -0.57 -30.89 -11.47
N ARG A 612 0.49 -30.24 -11.98
CA ARG A 612 1.46 -30.82 -12.91
C ARG A 612 2.66 -31.49 -12.24
N GLY A 613 2.74 -31.48 -10.90
CA GLY A 613 3.88 -31.99 -10.14
C GLY A 613 5.15 -31.14 -10.28
N PHE A 614 5.02 -29.85 -10.60
CA PHE A 614 6.15 -28.95 -10.80
C PHE A 614 6.52 -28.21 -9.50
N PRO A 615 7.82 -27.97 -9.20
CA PRO A 615 8.24 -27.26 -7.99
C PRO A 615 7.63 -25.85 -7.89
N VAL A 616 6.86 -25.63 -6.82
CA VAL A 616 6.32 -24.32 -6.44
C VAL A 616 6.34 -24.17 -4.94
N GLU A 617 6.80 -23.02 -4.45
CA GLU A 617 6.74 -22.61 -3.05
C GLU A 617 5.72 -21.48 -2.89
N TYR A 618 4.97 -21.46 -1.79
CA TYR A 618 3.94 -20.45 -1.56
C TYR A 618 4.01 -19.86 -0.15
N ILE A 619 4.12 -18.54 -0.08
CA ILE A 619 4.05 -17.74 1.15
C ILE A 619 2.77 -16.90 1.10
N LEU A 620 1.90 -17.06 2.08
CA LEU A 620 0.67 -16.28 2.24
C LEU A 620 0.63 -15.65 3.63
N ALA A 621 0.82 -14.34 3.71
CA ALA A 621 0.69 -13.60 4.97
C ALA A 621 -0.78 -13.19 5.21
N PRO A 622 -1.46 -13.67 6.27
CA PRO A 622 -2.87 -13.36 6.53
C PRO A 622 -3.13 -11.91 6.98
N ASP A 623 -2.07 -11.17 7.30
CA ASP A 623 -2.08 -9.82 7.89
C ASP A 623 -1.29 -8.81 7.05
N GLU A 624 -1.23 -9.07 5.74
CA GLU A 624 -0.64 -8.18 4.73
C GLU A 624 -1.59 -8.00 3.54
N GLY A 625 -1.36 -6.92 2.80
CA GLY A 625 -2.08 -6.58 1.58
C GLY A 625 -1.15 -6.62 0.36
N HIS A 626 -1.13 -5.54 -0.41
CA HIS A 626 -0.33 -5.41 -1.63
C HIS A 626 1.16 -5.16 -1.37
N GLY A 627 1.81 -6.11 -0.69
CA GLY A 627 3.20 -6.04 -0.22
C GLY A 627 3.30 -6.22 1.30
N PHE A 628 4.51 -6.53 1.80
CA PHE A 628 4.74 -6.87 3.20
C PHE A 628 5.31 -5.68 3.97
N ALA A 629 4.47 -5.01 4.77
CA ALA A 629 4.91 -3.85 5.55
C ALA A 629 5.32 -4.20 6.98
N ARG A 630 4.82 -5.32 7.53
CA ARG A 630 5.21 -5.75 8.87
C ARG A 630 6.66 -6.25 8.85
N PRO A 631 7.55 -5.75 9.71
CA PRO A 631 8.97 -6.08 9.65
C PRO A 631 9.27 -7.57 9.68
N VAL A 632 8.58 -8.33 10.54
CA VAL A 632 8.73 -9.79 10.62
C VAL A 632 8.29 -10.53 9.34
N ASN A 633 7.22 -10.09 8.67
CA ASN A 633 6.76 -10.68 7.41
C ASN A 633 7.74 -10.35 6.28
N ASN A 634 8.15 -9.09 6.19
CA ASN A 634 9.14 -8.63 5.22
C ASN A 634 10.46 -9.39 5.34
N MET A 635 10.94 -9.58 6.57
CA MET A 635 12.15 -10.34 6.85
C MET A 635 12.01 -11.83 6.48
N ALA A 636 10.87 -12.45 6.81
CA ALA A 636 10.57 -13.84 6.46
C ALA A 636 10.53 -14.05 4.94
N CYS A 637 9.88 -13.14 4.20
CA CYS A 637 9.84 -13.15 2.73
C CYS A 637 11.25 -13.12 2.13
N PHE A 638 12.08 -12.16 2.51
CA PHE A 638 13.42 -12.04 1.94
C PHE A 638 14.39 -13.12 2.41
N MET A 639 14.18 -13.68 3.61
CA MET A 639 14.90 -14.87 4.06
C MET A 639 14.60 -16.09 3.17
N ALA A 640 13.33 -16.31 2.82
CA ALA A 640 12.92 -17.37 1.90
C ALA A 640 13.43 -17.11 0.47
N ALA A 641 13.21 -15.90 -0.06
CA ALA A 641 13.61 -15.51 -1.41
C ALA A 641 15.13 -15.66 -1.63
N GLU A 642 15.94 -15.22 -0.66
CA GLU A 642 17.39 -15.33 -0.73
C GLU A 642 17.84 -16.79 -0.80
N LYS A 643 17.33 -17.64 0.10
CA LYS A 643 17.68 -19.06 0.12
C LYS A 643 17.22 -19.77 -1.16
N PHE A 644 16.00 -19.45 -1.62
CA PHE A 644 15.43 -19.97 -2.85
C PHE A 644 16.32 -19.63 -4.06
N LEU A 645 16.64 -18.35 -4.26
CA LEU A 645 17.49 -17.91 -5.35
C LEU A 645 18.89 -18.51 -5.25
N ALA A 646 19.49 -18.55 -4.06
CA ALA A 646 20.82 -19.15 -3.86
C ALA A 646 20.86 -20.64 -4.20
N THR A 647 19.77 -21.37 -3.95
CA THR A 647 19.65 -22.80 -4.25
C THR A 647 19.73 -23.07 -5.75
N TYR A 648 19.07 -22.24 -6.56
CA TYR A 648 18.95 -22.47 -8.01
C TYR A 648 19.97 -21.70 -8.85
N LEU A 649 20.45 -20.55 -8.37
CA LEU A 649 21.36 -19.67 -9.09
C LEU A 649 22.80 -19.71 -8.53
N GLY A 650 22.99 -20.29 -7.34
CA GLY A 650 24.22 -20.17 -6.58
C GLY A 650 24.35 -18.78 -5.92
N GLY A 651 25.57 -18.39 -5.56
CA GLY A 651 25.81 -17.16 -4.79
C GLY A 651 25.80 -17.42 -3.29
N ARG A 652 26.00 -16.35 -2.51
CA ARG A 652 26.06 -16.42 -1.04
C ARG A 652 24.68 -16.19 -0.46
N TYR A 653 24.38 -16.81 0.68
CA TYR A 653 23.19 -16.50 1.45
C TYR A 653 23.44 -16.65 2.95
N GLN A 654 22.65 -15.96 3.77
CA GLN A 654 22.69 -16.09 5.23
C GLN A 654 21.88 -17.33 5.66
N GLU A 655 22.45 -18.21 6.48
CA GLU A 655 21.68 -19.35 7.00
C GLU A 655 20.76 -18.93 8.16
N GLY A 656 19.53 -19.44 8.16
CA GLY A 656 18.54 -19.18 9.20
C GLY A 656 18.14 -17.70 9.32
N GLY A 657 17.47 -17.37 10.42
CA GLY A 657 17.10 -16.02 10.82
C GLY A 657 16.83 -15.98 12.32
N THR A 658 16.30 -14.87 12.84
CA THR A 658 15.88 -14.81 14.25
C THR A 658 14.82 -15.89 14.55
N PRO A 659 14.67 -16.34 15.81
CA PRO A 659 13.61 -17.27 16.20
C PRO A 659 12.21 -16.79 15.76
N GLU A 660 11.95 -15.49 15.88
CA GLU A 660 10.69 -14.85 15.50
C GLU A 660 10.47 -14.91 13.99
N THR A 661 11.48 -14.57 13.19
CA THR A 661 11.40 -14.64 11.72
C THR A 661 11.24 -16.07 11.23
N THR A 662 11.96 -17.02 11.85
CA THR A 662 11.91 -18.44 11.48
C THR A 662 10.54 -19.03 11.81
N ALA A 663 10.03 -18.78 13.02
CA ALA A 663 8.69 -19.19 13.41
C ALA A 663 7.64 -18.55 12.51
N ARG A 664 7.79 -17.25 12.20
CA ARG A 664 6.86 -16.55 11.33
C ARG A 664 6.87 -17.10 9.91
N LEU A 665 8.04 -17.36 9.33
CA LEU A 665 8.15 -17.97 8.00
C LEU A 665 7.42 -19.33 7.98
N ALA A 666 7.61 -20.17 8.99
CA ALA A 666 6.92 -21.45 9.08
C ALA A 666 5.39 -21.29 9.17
N GLU A 667 4.90 -20.27 9.87
CA GLU A 667 3.46 -19.95 9.96
C GLU A 667 2.85 -19.53 8.62
N ILE A 668 3.55 -18.67 7.86
CA ILE A 668 3.04 -18.11 6.60
C ILE A 668 3.40 -18.94 5.36
N THR A 669 4.23 -19.97 5.51
CA THR A 669 4.52 -20.92 4.43
C THR A 669 3.36 -21.89 4.28
N VAL A 670 2.74 -21.90 3.10
CA VAL A 670 1.59 -22.74 2.80
C VAL A 670 2.03 -23.95 2.00
N ASP A 671 1.63 -25.16 2.41
CA ASP A 671 1.82 -26.34 1.57
C ASP A 671 0.95 -26.20 0.31
N PRO A 672 1.53 -26.13 -0.90
CA PRO A 672 0.76 -26.01 -2.14
C PRO A 672 -0.34 -27.08 -2.28
N LYS A 673 -0.13 -28.28 -1.72
CA LYS A 673 -1.13 -29.36 -1.72
C LYS A 673 -2.44 -29.00 -1.03
N THR A 674 -2.41 -28.06 -0.12
CA THR A 674 -3.59 -27.61 0.63
C THR A 674 -4.34 -26.47 -0.05
N VAL A 675 -3.74 -25.84 -1.07
CA VAL A 675 -4.30 -24.66 -1.73
C VAL A 675 -5.50 -25.05 -2.59
N VAL A 676 -6.63 -24.43 -2.33
CA VAL A 676 -7.86 -24.62 -3.12
C VAL A 676 -8.43 -23.25 -3.44
N LEU A 677 -8.91 -23.06 -4.67
CA LEU A 677 -9.63 -21.84 -5.00
C LEU A 677 -10.95 -21.80 -4.24
N ALA A 678 -11.20 -20.68 -3.56
CA ALA A 678 -12.53 -20.38 -3.08
C ALA A 678 -13.50 -20.38 -4.28
N LYS A 679 -14.49 -21.28 -4.29
CA LYS A 679 -15.53 -21.27 -5.33
C LYS A 679 -16.35 -20.01 -5.16
N LYS A 680 -16.51 -19.22 -6.23
CA LYS A 680 -17.48 -18.12 -6.27
C LYS A 680 -18.86 -18.72 -6.04
N VAL A 681 -19.48 -18.40 -4.91
CA VAL A 681 -20.83 -18.86 -4.59
C VAL A 681 -21.82 -17.94 -5.29
N ASP A 682 -22.60 -18.48 -6.22
CA ASP A 682 -23.72 -17.74 -6.80
C ASP A 682 -24.83 -17.62 -5.74
N ALA A 683 -25.12 -16.39 -5.32
CA ALA A 683 -26.15 -16.09 -4.35
C ALA A 683 -27.50 -16.68 -4.74
N ALA A 684 -27.85 -16.75 -6.03
CA ALA A 684 -29.11 -17.35 -6.47
C ALA A 684 -29.22 -18.85 -6.19
N THR A 685 -28.08 -19.55 -6.03
CA THR A 685 -28.02 -21.01 -5.82
C THR A 685 -27.99 -21.41 -4.35
N VAL A 686 -27.85 -20.45 -3.43
CA VAL A 686 -27.76 -20.72 -1.99
C VAL A 686 -29.13 -21.11 -1.44
N GLY A 687 -29.27 -22.31 -0.91
CA GLY A 687 -30.47 -22.75 -0.18
C GLY A 687 -30.48 -22.31 1.28
N ILE A 688 -31.54 -22.67 2.01
CA ILE A 688 -31.58 -22.54 3.47
C ILE A 688 -30.94 -23.78 4.10
N PRO A 689 -29.98 -23.64 5.05
CA PRO A 689 -29.50 -24.76 5.85
C PRO A 689 -30.67 -25.50 6.49
N LYS A 690 -30.61 -26.83 6.56
CA LYS A 690 -31.68 -27.65 7.13
C LYS A 690 -31.33 -28.05 8.55
N PRO A 691 -31.98 -27.48 9.59
CA PRO A 691 -31.85 -27.96 10.95
C PRO A 691 -32.29 -29.42 11.06
N THR A 692 -31.58 -30.20 11.86
CA THR A 692 -31.95 -31.59 12.21
C THR A 692 -32.40 -31.72 13.65
N PHE A 693 -32.26 -30.66 14.44
CA PHE A 693 -32.76 -30.55 15.80
C PHE A 693 -33.64 -29.31 15.91
N ASP A 694 -34.61 -29.32 16.80
CA ASP A 694 -35.40 -28.14 17.12
C ASP A 694 -34.64 -27.21 18.07
N LEU A 695 -34.83 -25.91 17.88
CA LEU A 695 -34.39 -24.90 18.84
C LEU A 695 -35.09 -25.14 20.18
N GLN A 696 -34.37 -24.97 21.30
CA GLN A 696 -34.90 -25.29 22.63
C GLN A 696 -35.15 -24.02 23.43
N PRO A 697 -36.30 -23.90 24.12
CA PRO A 697 -36.56 -22.76 25.00
C PRO A 697 -35.59 -22.76 26.17
N GLY A 698 -35.16 -21.56 26.58
CA GLY A 698 -34.21 -21.40 27.67
C GLY A 698 -33.60 -20.01 27.71
N THR A 699 -32.96 -19.69 28.82
CA THR A 699 -32.17 -18.47 28.99
C THR A 699 -30.73 -18.86 29.25
N TYR A 700 -29.82 -18.35 28.42
CA TYR A 700 -28.38 -18.57 28.49
C TYR A 700 -27.71 -17.29 28.92
N LYS A 701 -26.84 -17.35 29.93
CA LYS A 701 -26.07 -16.18 30.36
C LYS A 701 -24.62 -16.35 29.99
N TYR A 702 -24.06 -15.33 29.37
CA TYR A 702 -22.67 -15.29 28.95
C TYR A 702 -21.94 -14.12 29.61
N LYS A 703 -20.68 -14.37 29.96
CA LYS A 703 -19.72 -13.31 30.24
C LYS A 703 -19.09 -12.90 28.92
N GLU A 704 -19.39 -11.70 28.48
CA GLU A 704 -18.81 -11.14 27.27
C GLU A 704 -17.59 -10.28 27.61
N THR A 705 -16.53 -10.41 26.81
CA THR A 705 -15.27 -9.72 27.00
C THR A 705 -14.82 -9.16 25.66
N ILE A 706 -14.73 -7.84 25.57
CA ILE A 706 -14.28 -7.11 24.38
C ILE A 706 -12.85 -6.66 24.62
N ASP A 707 -11.91 -7.13 23.81
CA ASP A 707 -10.52 -6.67 23.80
C ASP A 707 -10.29 -5.70 22.64
N VAL A 708 -10.00 -4.44 22.94
CA VAL A 708 -9.69 -3.40 21.95
C VAL A 708 -8.41 -2.68 22.34
N GLY A 709 -7.35 -2.83 21.54
CA GLY A 709 -6.10 -2.09 21.76
C GLY A 709 -5.43 -2.35 23.11
N GLY A 710 -5.64 -3.54 23.71
CA GLY A 710 -5.10 -3.91 25.02
C GLY A 710 -5.96 -3.44 26.21
N GLN A 711 -7.11 -2.82 25.98
CA GLN A 711 -8.13 -2.57 26.99
C GLN A 711 -9.22 -3.64 26.92
N GLN A 712 -9.58 -4.19 28.08
CA GLN A 712 -10.59 -5.24 28.20
C GLN A 712 -11.84 -4.69 28.86
N ILE A 713 -12.98 -4.78 28.17
CA ILE A 713 -14.30 -4.41 28.69
C ILE A 713 -15.09 -5.70 28.93
N THR A 714 -15.59 -5.89 30.14
CA THR A 714 -16.46 -7.04 30.46
C THR A 714 -17.91 -6.59 30.50
N LEU A 715 -18.79 -7.32 29.81
CA LEU A 715 -20.23 -7.11 29.75
C LEU A 715 -20.96 -8.41 30.11
N SER A 716 -22.24 -8.29 30.45
CA SER A 716 -23.13 -9.43 30.63
C SER A 716 -24.07 -9.51 29.43
N LEU A 717 -24.14 -10.69 28.80
CA LEU A 717 -25.07 -11.00 27.73
C LEU A 717 -26.04 -12.09 28.23
N SER A 718 -27.33 -11.92 27.96
CA SER A 718 -28.35 -12.94 28.19
C SER A 718 -29.14 -13.18 26.91
N THR A 719 -29.13 -14.42 26.42
CA THR A 719 -29.93 -14.85 25.27
C THR A 719 -31.11 -15.67 25.76
N THR A 720 -32.33 -15.19 25.53
CA THR A 720 -33.56 -15.92 25.86
C THR A 720 -34.24 -16.42 24.59
N ILE A 721 -34.43 -17.73 24.50
CA ILE A 721 -35.22 -18.39 23.47
C ILE A 721 -36.57 -18.78 24.06
N ALA A 722 -37.65 -18.35 23.42
CA ALA A 722 -39.02 -18.69 23.77
C ALA A 722 -39.77 -19.27 22.57
N SER A 723 -40.63 -20.25 22.80
CA SER A 723 -41.55 -20.76 21.77
C SER A 723 -42.84 -19.96 21.79
N GLY A 724 -43.25 -19.40 20.66
CA GLY A 724 -44.51 -18.69 20.48
C GLY A 724 -45.42 -19.36 19.44
N ALA A 725 -46.60 -18.76 19.22
CA ALA A 725 -47.54 -19.18 18.17
C ALA A 725 -46.98 -18.91 16.77
N ASP A 726 -46.28 -17.79 16.58
CA ASP A 726 -45.77 -17.31 15.28
C ASP A 726 -44.34 -17.80 14.96
N GLY A 727 -43.73 -18.61 15.82
CA GLY A 727 -42.34 -19.06 15.66
C GLY A 727 -41.58 -19.18 16.98
N TRP A 728 -40.26 -19.22 16.89
CA TRP A 728 -39.34 -18.98 18.00
C TRP A 728 -39.07 -17.49 18.13
N THR A 729 -38.98 -16.99 19.35
CA THR A 729 -38.49 -15.65 19.65
C THR A 729 -37.16 -15.77 20.38
N ALA A 730 -36.12 -15.19 19.80
CA ALA A 730 -34.82 -15.03 20.42
C ALA A 730 -34.64 -13.57 20.85
N ASN A 731 -34.17 -13.35 22.08
CA ASN A 731 -33.92 -12.03 22.64
C ASN A 731 -32.54 -12.00 23.30
N ASP A 732 -31.63 -11.25 22.70
CA ASP A 732 -30.30 -10.96 23.26
C ASP A 732 -30.37 -9.64 24.02
N LEU A 733 -30.04 -9.69 25.30
CA LEU A 733 -29.98 -8.54 26.20
C LEU A 733 -28.53 -8.36 26.66
N VAL A 734 -27.94 -7.19 26.36
CA VAL A 734 -26.59 -6.83 26.77
C VAL A 734 -26.63 -5.67 27.76
N ASP A 735 -26.07 -5.87 28.94
CA ASP A 735 -25.89 -4.82 29.94
C ASP A 735 -24.63 -4.01 29.61
N THR A 736 -24.81 -2.78 29.09
CA THR A 736 -23.69 -1.87 28.76
C THR A 736 -23.60 -0.71 29.74
N PRO A 737 -22.44 -0.03 29.86
CA PRO A 737 -22.31 1.20 30.66
C PRO A 737 -23.27 2.34 30.26
N ALA A 738 -23.79 2.31 29.02
CA ALA A 738 -24.72 3.31 28.49
C ALA A 738 -26.20 2.90 28.62
N GLY A 739 -26.49 1.79 29.30
CA GLY A 739 -27.83 1.20 29.43
C GLY A 739 -27.98 -0.14 28.69
N GLN A 740 -29.16 -0.76 28.81
CA GLN A 740 -29.44 -2.05 28.18
C GLN A 740 -29.61 -1.92 26.67
N ALA A 741 -28.94 -2.82 25.93
CA ALA A 741 -29.14 -3.03 24.50
C ALA A 741 -29.91 -4.33 24.28
N THR A 742 -30.85 -4.33 23.34
CA THR A 742 -31.67 -5.50 22.98
C THR A 742 -31.66 -5.77 21.49
N ASP A 743 -31.49 -7.02 21.10
CA ASP A 743 -31.77 -7.53 19.74
C ASP A 743 -32.81 -8.66 19.87
N VAL A 744 -33.91 -8.55 19.14
CA VAL A 744 -35.01 -9.52 19.18
C VAL A 744 -35.28 -10.03 17.77
N ALA A 745 -35.14 -11.33 17.57
CA ALA A 745 -35.43 -11.99 16.31
C ALA A 745 -36.61 -12.97 16.44
N THR A 746 -37.47 -13.01 15.43
CA THR A 746 -38.52 -14.04 15.27
C THR A 746 -38.11 -15.00 14.17
N LEU A 747 -37.99 -16.28 14.52
CA LEU A 747 -37.52 -17.36 13.64
C LEU A 747 -38.66 -18.35 13.38
N GLU A 748 -38.81 -18.81 12.15
CA GLU A 748 -39.79 -19.83 11.79
C GLU A 748 -39.41 -21.20 12.39
N LYS A 749 -40.41 -21.97 12.86
CA LYS A 749 -40.17 -23.32 13.39
C LYS A 749 -39.67 -24.27 12.29
N GLY A 750 -38.74 -25.16 12.63
CA GLY A 750 -38.14 -26.13 11.71
C GLY A 750 -37.12 -25.54 10.75
N SER A 751 -37.43 -24.43 10.05
CA SER A 751 -36.51 -23.81 9.08
C SER A 751 -35.55 -22.78 9.67
N LEU A 752 -35.89 -22.18 10.82
CA LEU A 752 -35.17 -21.09 11.48
C LEU A 752 -34.93 -19.87 10.56
N ILE A 753 -35.83 -19.68 9.58
CA ILE A 753 -35.85 -18.50 8.72
C ILE A 753 -36.23 -17.28 9.57
N VAL A 754 -35.47 -16.20 9.43
CA VAL A 754 -35.76 -14.94 10.13
C VAL A 754 -36.97 -14.25 9.48
N ARG A 755 -37.98 -13.93 10.28
CA ARG A 755 -39.19 -13.22 9.84
C ARG A 755 -39.21 -11.78 10.31
N LYS A 756 -38.71 -11.52 11.51
CA LYS A 756 -38.63 -10.18 12.08
C LYS A 756 -37.35 -10.03 12.87
N ARG A 757 -36.82 -8.80 12.90
CA ARG A 757 -35.71 -8.44 13.78
C ARG A 757 -35.85 -7.01 14.26
N ASN A 758 -35.70 -6.80 15.57
CA ASN A 758 -35.82 -5.50 16.21
C ASN A 758 -34.60 -5.25 17.09
N VAL A 759 -33.86 -4.18 16.81
CA VAL A 759 -32.67 -3.78 17.57
C VAL A 759 -32.94 -2.47 18.27
N LYS A 760 -32.57 -2.37 19.55
CA LYS A 760 -32.62 -1.15 20.33
C LYS A 760 -31.35 -1.00 21.14
N GLN A 761 -30.64 0.11 20.94
CA GLN A 761 -29.43 0.44 21.70
C GLN A 761 -29.33 1.96 21.86
N GLY A 762 -29.57 2.44 23.07
CA GLY A 762 -29.62 3.88 23.34
C GLY A 762 -30.62 4.61 22.41
N PRO A 763 -30.18 5.63 21.66
CA PRO A 763 -31.03 6.38 20.71
C PRO A 763 -31.27 5.66 19.37
N ILE A 764 -30.68 4.47 19.16
CA ILE A 764 -30.82 3.71 17.92
C ILE A 764 -31.97 2.71 18.08
N THR A 765 -32.90 2.73 17.13
CA THR A 765 -33.98 1.74 17.01
C THR A 765 -34.10 1.27 15.58
N ILE A 766 -34.09 -0.03 15.35
CA ILE A 766 -34.18 -0.65 14.03
C ILE A 766 -35.30 -1.69 14.10
N ALA A 767 -36.26 -1.61 13.19
CA ALA A 767 -37.32 -2.59 13.03
C ALA A 767 -37.30 -3.12 11.60
N MET A 768 -37.26 -4.45 11.45
CA MET A 768 -37.15 -5.13 10.17
C MET A 768 -38.15 -6.28 10.09
N ASP A 769 -38.83 -6.37 8.95
CA ASP A 769 -39.66 -7.48 8.52
C ASP A 769 -39.05 -8.10 7.26
N PHE A 770 -39.04 -9.43 7.21
CA PHE A 770 -38.51 -10.22 6.11
C PHE A 770 -39.60 -11.15 5.55
N SER A 771 -40.10 -10.81 4.37
CA SER A 771 -41.10 -11.60 3.63
C SER A 771 -40.87 -11.47 2.13
N ASP A 772 -41.27 -12.48 1.36
CA ASP A 772 -41.23 -12.46 -0.12
C ASP A 772 -39.87 -12.05 -0.72
N ASN A 773 -38.78 -12.55 -0.11
CA ASN A 773 -37.41 -12.17 -0.46
C ASN A 773 -37.18 -10.65 -0.45
N LYS A 774 -37.82 -9.94 0.47
CA LYS A 774 -37.64 -8.51 0.67
C LYS A 774 -37.38 -8.23 2.15
N ALA A 775 -36.43 -7.34 2.41
CA ALA A 775 -36.27 -6.71 3.72
C ALA A 775 -37.00 -5.36 3.70
N SER A 776 -37.88 -5.14 4.66
CA SER A 776 -38.62 -3.88 4.81
C SER A 776 -38.62 -3.41 6.26
N GLY A 777 -38.72 -2.11 6.50
CA GLY A 777 -38.81 -1.59 7.85
C GLY A 777 -38.28 -0.17 7.99
N SER A 778 -37.76 0.16 9.16
CA SER A 778 -37.20 1.48 9.45
C SER A 778 -36.04 1.42 10.43
N MET A 779 -35.12 2.36 10.26
CA MET A 779 -33.97 2.58 11.12
C MET A 779 -34.01 4.03 11.59
N ASN A 780 -34.09 4.24 12.90
CA ASN A 780 -33.86 5.54 13.51
C ASN A 780 -32.46 5.55 14.14
N MET A 781 -31.63 6.49 13.71
CA MET A 781 -30.32 6.76 14.30
C MET A 781 -30.28 8.20 14.76
N ASN A 782 -30.28 8.44 16.08
CA ASN A 782 -30.17 9.77 16.67
C ASN A 782 -31.23 10.77 16.14
N GLY A 783 -32.48 10.31 15.95
CA GLY A 783 -33.58 11.13 15.48
C GLY A 783 -33.72 11.22 13.95
N GLN A 784 -32.77 10.68 13.18
CA GLN A 784 -32.90 10.56 11.73
C GLN A 784 -33.54 9.20 11.37
N ASN A 785 -34.72 9.24 10.76
CA ASN A 785 -35.43 8.04 10.32
C ASN A 785 -35.10 7.71 8.87
N GLN A 786 -34.67 6.48 8.60
CA GLN A 786 -34.36 5.95 7.28
C GLN A 786 -35.21 4.70 6.99
N PRO A 787 -35.90 4.63 5.85
CA PRO A 787 -36.63 3.43 5.46
C PRO A 787 -35.65 2.30 5.08
N ILE A 788 -36.00 1.08 5.46
CA ILE A 788 -35.35 -0.15 4.99
C ILE A 788 -36.22 -0.71 3.87
N SER A 789 -35.64 -0.90 2.69
CA SER A 789 -36.31 -1.51 1.54
C SER A 789 -35.28 -2.13 0.60
N ALA A 790 -35.03 -3.42 0.76
CA ALA A 790 -34.05 -4.15 -0.04
C ALA A 790 -34.64 -5.41 -0.65
N GLN A 791 -34.31 -5.67 -1.91
CA GLN A 791 -34.60 -6.94 -2.57
C GLN A 791 -33.51 -7.96 -2.21
N LEU A 792 -33.92 -9.15 -1.81
CA LEU A 792 -33.06 -10.30 -1.49
C LEU A 792 -33.18 -11.36 -2.58
N THR A 793 -32.16 -12.21 -2.70
CA THR A 793 -32.17 -13.36 -3.61
C THR A 793 -32.76 -14.63 -2.97
N GLY A 794 -32.99 -14.61 -1.65
CA GLY A 794 -33.62 -15.69 -0.91
C GLY A 794 -33.85 -15.36 0.57
N PRO A 795 -34.35 -16.31 1.37
CA PRO A 795 -34.61 -16.08 2.80
C PRO A 795 -33.31 -16.00 3.61
N LEU A 796 -33.39 -15.35 4.77
CA LEU A 796 -32.30 -15.24 5.74
C LEU A 796 -32.39 -16.37 6.77
N PHE A 797 -31.24 -16.86 7.23
CA PHE A 797 -31.16 -17.93 8.22
C PHE A 797 -30.38 -17.47 9.45
N ALA A 798 -30.99 -17.62 10.63
CA ALA A 798 -30.35 -17.39 11.93
C ALA A 798 -29.60 -16.03 12.06
N ASP A 799 -30.15 -14.97 11.45
CA ASP A 799 -29.59 -13.61 11.49
C ASP A 799 -30.10 -12.83 12.71
N GLY A 800 -29.18 -12.29 13.51
CA GLY A 800 -29.46 -11.56 14.75
C GLY A 800 -29.51 -12.45 15.99
N ALA A 801 -30.39 -12.10 16.92
CA ALA A 801 -30.50 -12.75 18.22
C ALA A 801 -30.75 -14.27 18.12
N GLY A 802 -30.11 -15.05 18.99
CA GLY A 802 -30.23 -16.52 18.99
C GLY A 802 -29.56 -17.23 17.80
N GLY A 803 -28.72 -16.53 17.03
CA GLY A 803 -27.94 -17.10 15.93
C GLY A 803 -27.06 -18.29 16.36
N PRO A 804 -26.18 -18.15 17.38
CA PRO A 804 -25.37 -19.25 17.92
C PRO A 804 -26.17 -20.50 18.28
N GLU A 805 -27.32 -20.33 18.94
CA GLU A 805 -28.22 -21.42 19.32
C GLU A 805 -28.84 -22.08 18.09
N SER A 806 -29.22 -21.28 17.08
CA SER A 806 -29.76 -21.77 15.81
C SER A 806 -28.74 -22.58 15.00
N PHE A 807 -27.46 -22.21 15.05
CA PHE A 807 -26.39 -23.01 14.42
C PHE A 807 -26.20 -24.36 15.12
N GLY A 808 -26.49 -24.45 16.42
CA GLY A 808 -26.50 -25.72 17.17
C GLY A 808 -27.54 -26.72 16.67
N CYS A 809 -28.62 -26.24 16.05
CA CYS A 809 -29.68 -27.06 15.48
C CYS A 809 -29.30 -27.76 14.16
N LEU A 810 -28.17 -27.40 13.55
CA LEU A 810 -27.68 -28.00 12.31
C LEU A 810 -27.07 -29.40 12.57
N PRO A 811 -26.95 -30.25 11.54
CA PRO A 811 -26.33 -31.57 11.66
C PRO A 811 -24.80 -31.46 11.75
N LEU A 812 -24.30 -30.81 12.80
CA LEU A 812 -22.88 -30.59 13.01
C LEU A 812 -22.15 -31.93 13.20
N ALA A 813 -21.15 -32.14 12.34
CA ALA A 813 -20.18 -33.20 12.35
C ALA A 813 -18.88 -32.68 11.70
N GLU A 814 -17.75 -33.31 11.94
CA GLU A 814 -16.48 -32.90 11.33
C GLU A 814 -16.59 -32.85 9.79
N GLY A 815 -16.15 -31.74 9.19
CA GLY A 815 -16.28 -31.51 7.75
C GLY A 815 -17.65 -31.00 7.28
N TYR A 816 -18.66 -30.89 8.15
CA TYR A 816 -19.94 -30.26 7.80
C TYR A 816 -19.71 -28.78 7.41
N SER A 817 -20.36 -28.36 6.33
CA SER A 817 -20.37 -26.96 5.91
C SER A 817 -21.71 -26.58 5.29
N ALA A 818 -22.13 -25.34 5.51
CA ALA A 818 -23.32 -24.75 4.92
C ALA A 818 -23.04 -23.29 4.54
N ILE A 819 -23.68 -22.80 3.48
CA ILE A 819 -23.69 -21.38 3.14
C ILE A 819 -25.12 -20.88 3.32
N PHE A 820 -25.27 -19.68 3.88
CA PHE A 820 -26.56 -19.10 4.20
C PHE A 820 -26.54 -17.57 4.06
N ARG A 821 -27.73 -16.96 4.04
CA ARG A 821 -27.89 -15.51 3.90
C ARG A 821 -28.15 -14.86 5.25
N THR A 822 -27.53 -13.70 5.45
CA THR A 822 -27.78 -12.74 6.52
C THR A 822 -28.02 -11.36 5.90
N PHE A 823 -28.47 -10.37 6.67
CA PHE A 823 -28.76 -9.04 6.15
C PHE A 823 -27.92 -7.97 6.85
N ASP A 824 -27.13 -7.24 6.06
CA ASP A 824 -26.43 -6.07 6.53
C ASP A 824 -27.37 -4.87 6.45
N VAL A 825 -27.88 -4.48 7.62
CA VAL A 825 -28.84 -3.39 7.73
C VAL A 825 -28.28 -2.01 7.36
N ARG A 826 -26.96 -1.80 7.46
CA ARG A 826 -26.33 -0.51 7.14
C ARG A 826 -26.21 -0.32 5.65
N THR A 827 -25.81 -1.37 4.94
CA THR A 827 -25.67 -1.34 3.48
C THR A 827 -26.97 -1.70 2.76
N GLN A 828 -27.97 -2.19 3.50
CA GLN A 828 -29.22 -2.75 2.99
C GLN A 828 -28.98 -3.83 1.92
N LYS A 829 -27.98 -4.68 2.14
CA LYS A 829 -27.63 -5.79 1.24
C LYS A 829 -27.63 -7.11 1.99
N GLU A 830 -27.98 -8.18 1.28
CA GLU A 830 -27.72 -9.53 1.77
C GLU A 830 -26.22 -9.82 1.81
N LYS A 831 -25.82 -10.64 2.78
CA LYS A 831 -24.46 -11.13 2.94
C LYS A 831 -24.47 -12.65 3.04
N LEU A 832 -23.65 -13.30 2.21
CA LEU A 832 -23.47 -14.75 2.27
C LEU A 832 -22.44 -15.09 3.34
N MET A 833 -22.81 -15.99 4.24
CA MET A 833 -21.97 -16.51 5.30
C MET A 833 -21.75 -18.01 5.08
N GLN A 834 -20.52 -18.47 5.24
CA GLN A 834 -20.15 -19.86 5.26
C GLN A 834 -19.92 -20.32 6.70
N LEU A 835 -20.66 -21.35 7.10
CA LEU A 835 -20.43 -22.14 8.30
C LEU A 835 -19.59 -23.36 7.94
N LYS A 836 -18.56 -23.67 8.73
CA LYS A 836 -17.76 -24.88 8.59
C LYS A 836 -17.37 -25.45 9.96
N VAL A 837 -17.61 -26.74 10.18
CA VAL A 837 -17.06 -27.46 11.34
C VAL A 837 -15.59 -27.80 11.02
N VAL A 838 -14.66 -27.16 11.73
CA VAL A 838 -13.22 -27.28 11.47
C VAL A 838 -12.53 -28.28 12.41
N GLY A 839 -13.25 -28.80 13.40
CA GLY A 839 -12.77 -29.83 14.30
C GLY A 839 -13.65 -29.98 15.52
N ALA A 840 -13.13 -30.66 16.53
CA ALA A 840 -13.73 -30.76 17.84
C ALA A 840 -12.65 -30.64 18.92
N GLU A 841 -12.99 -30.00 20.04
CA GLU A 841 -12.08 -29.84 21.17
C GLU A 841 -12.84 -29.76 22.49
N SER A 842 -12.15 -30.08 23.58
CA SER A 842 -12.66 -29.90 24.94
C SER A 842 -12.50 -28.44 25.34
N VAL A 843 -13.59 -27.81 25.77
CA VAL A 843 -13.61 -26.38 26.13
C VAL A 843 -14.09 -26.21 27.56
N THR A 844 -13.27 -25.56 28.39
CA THR A 844 -13.64 -25.16 29.75
C THR A 844 -14.09 -23.70 29.75
N VAL A 845 -15.29 -23.46 30.27
CA VAL A 845 -15.90 -22.13 30.52
C VAL A 845 -16.43 -22.09 31.96
N PRO A 846 -16.88 -20.95 32.49
CA PRO A 846 -17.39 -20.87 33.86
C PRO A 846 -18.53 -21.85 34.18
N ALA A 847 -19.37 -22.19 33.20
CA ALA A 847 -20.45 -23.19 33.35
C ALA A 847 -19.96 -24.66 33.43
N GLY A 848 -18.70 -24.95 33.11
CA GLY A 848 -18.14 -26.31 33.12
C GLY A 848 -17.21 -26.62 31.94
N THR A 849 -16.89 -27.90 31.76
CA THR A 849 -16.09 -28.39 30.62
C THR A 849 -16.96 -29.20 29.67
N PHE A 850 -16.86 -28.90 28.38
CA PHE A 850 -17.73 -29.45 27.34
C PHE A 850 -16.92 -29.95 26.15
N GLU A 851 -17.18 -31.19 25.74
CA GLU A 851 -16.75 -31.67 24.42
C GLU A 851 -17.55 -30.94 23.34
N SER A 852 -16.87 -30.16 22.50
CA SER A 852 -17.53 -29.21 21.60
C SER A 852 -17.08 -29.38 20.15
N TYR A 853 -17.99 -29.13 19.21
CA TYR A 853 -17.63 -28.85 17.82
C TYR A 853 -17.05 -27.44 17.74
N LYS A 854 -15.92 -27.29 17.05
CA LYS A 854 -15.35 -26.00 16.69
C LYS A 854 -15.88 -25.61 15.32
N VAL A 855 -16.69 -24.57 15.27
CA VAL A 855 -17.40 -24.11 14.08
C VAL A 855 -16.93 -22.71 13.71
N GLU A 856 -16.57 -22.52 12.45
CA GLU A 856 -16.15 -21.22 11.92
C GLU A 856 -17.23 -20.64 11.02
N LEU A 857 -17.51 -19.35 11.19
CA LEU A 857 -18.34 -18.54 10.33
C LEU A 857 -17.46 -17.50 9.64
N THR A 858 -17.52 -17.46 8.31
CA THR A 858 -16.75 -16.52 7.46
C THR A 858 -17.61 -15.99 6.31
N PRO A 859 -17.37 -14.78 5.78
CA PRO A 859 -18.01 -14.34 4.55
C PRO A 859 -17.70 -15.29 3.39
N ALA A 860 -18.73 -15.73 2.66
CA ALA A 860 -18.57 -16.74 1.60
C ALA A 860 -17.86 -16.20 0.35
N ASP A 861 -17.72 -14.87 0.23
CA ASP A 861 -16.97 -14.17 -0.81
C ASP A 861 -15.49 -13.95 -0.45
N GLY A 862 -15.05 -14.45 0.72
CA GLY A 862 -13.69 -14.24 1.21
C GLY A 862 -13.45 -12.87 1.84
N GLY A 863 -14.51 -12.09 2.10
CA GLY A 863 -14.42 -10.84 2.84
C GLY A 863 -13.89 -11.01 4.28
N ALA A 864 -13.45 -9.91 4.88
CA ALA A 864 -12.92 -9.90 6.24
C ALA A 864 -13.98 -10.18 7.31
N GLY A 865 -13.56 -10.78 8.43
CA GLY A 865 -14.40 -11.13 9.57
C GLY A 865 -14.49 -12.65 9.78
N LYS A 866 -14.32 -13.08 11.04
CA LYS A 866 -14.37 -14.50 11.42
C LYS A 866 -14.98 -14.62 12.81
N THR A 867 -15.98 -15.49 12.94
CA THR A 867 -16.53 -15.92 14.22
C THR A 867 -16.26 -17.39 14.41
N THR A 868 -15.72 -17.75 15.58
CA THR A 868 -15.54 -19.14 16.00
C THR A 868 -16.55 -19.43 17.11
N LEU A 869 -17.33 -20.49 16.94
CA LEU A 869 -18.30 -20.99 17.89
C LEU A 869 -17.84 -22.34 18.41
N TRP A 870 -18.01 -22.56 19.71
CA TRP A 870 -17.88 -23.88 20.31
C TRP A 870 -19.27 -24.32 20.75
N ILE A 871 -19.75 -25.38 20.11
CA ILE A 871 -21.10 -25.91 20.33
C ILE A 871 -20.94 -27.28 20.98
N ALA A 872 -21.44 -27.43 22.21
CA ALA A 872 -21.35 -28.67 22.95
C ALA A 872 -22.01 -29.83 22.17
N LYS A 873 -21.32 -30.96 22.06
CA LYS A 873 -21.77 -32.12 21.26
C LYS A 873 -23.10 -32.70 21.77
N ASP A 874 -23.24 -32.78 23.09
CA ASP A 874 -24.38 -33.42 23.74
C ASP A 874 -25.61 -32.52 23.78
N SER A 875 -25.44 -31.30 24.30
CA SER A 875 -26.55 -30.37 24.51
C SER A 875 -26.87 -29.52 23.28
N ARG A 876 -25.97 -29.49 22.29
CA ARG A 876 -26.03 -28.61 21.10
C ARG A 876 -26.08 -27.12 21.43
N LYS A 877 -25.70 -26.74 22.65
CA LYS A 877 -25.67 -25.36 23.11
C LYS A 877 -24.33 -24.71 22.78
N PRO A 878 -24.31 -23.44 22.33
CA PRO A 878 -23.08 -22.68 22.24
C PRO A 878 -22.54 -22.44 23.66
N VAL A 879 -21.30 -22.86 23.91
CA VAL A 879 -20.63 -22.70 25.21
C VAL A 879 -19.60 -21.58 25.19
N LYS A 880 -19.04 -21.30 24.02
CA LYS A 880 -18.11 -20.20 23.78
C LYS A 880 -18.30 -19.62 22.39
N VAL A 881 -18.15 -18.31 22.28
CA VAL A 881 -18.12 -17.59 21.01
C VAL A 881 -16.90 -16.67 21.03
N SER A 882 -16.16 -16.62 19.93
CA SER A 882 -15.06 -15.69 19.73
C SER A 882 -15.18 -15.06 18.35
N SER A 883 -15.45 -13.77 18.30
CA SER A 883 -15.64 -13.02 17.07
C SER A 883 -14.54 -11.99 16.94
N ALA A 884 -13.78 -12.05 15.85
CA ALA A 884 -13.06 -10.88 15.38
C ALA A 884 -14.12 -9.91 14.84
N VAL A 885 -14.18 -8.72 15.41
CA VAL A 885 -15.09 -7.66 14.99
C VAL A 885 -14.23 -6.59 14.32
N PRO A 886 -14.00 -6.69 12.99
CA PRO A 886 -13.29 -5.65 12.23
C PRO A 886 -13.85 -4.26 12.52
N GLU A 887 -15.16 -4.20 12.76
CA GLU A 887 -15.91 -3.03 13.14
C GLU A 887 -15.52 -2.42 14.51
N MET A 888 -14.66 -3.03 15.31
CA MET A 888 -14.19 -2.42 16.55
C MET A 888 -12.67 -2.35 16.56
N ASN A 889 -12.07 -1.89 15.45
CA ASN A 889 -10.60 -1.74 15.32
C ASN A 889 -9.88 -3.09 15.48
N GLY A 890 -10.47 -4.16 14.94
CA GLY A 890 -9.96 -5.54 15.09
C GLY A 890 -10.16 -6.12 16.49
N ALA A 891 -11.12 -5.59 17.25
CA ALA A 891 -11.44 -6.13 18.57
C ALA A 891 -11.76 -7.61 18.50
N THR A 892 -11.40 -8.32 19.57
CA THR A 892 -11.90 -9.68 19.77
C THR A 892 -12.98 -9.64 20.83
N VAL A 893 -14.19 -10.07 20.45
CA VAL A 893 -15.31 -10.26 21.36
C VAL A 893 -15.38 -11.73 21.73
N ASN A 894 -15.25 -12.04 23.01
CA ASN A 894 -15.37 -13.40 23.53
C ASN A 894 -16.59 -13.49 24.43
N ALA A 895 -17.48 -14.46 24.21
CA ALA A 895 -18.58 -14.77 25.12
C ALA A 895 -18.40 -16.19 25.66
N GLU A 896 -18.38 -16.34 26.99
CA GLU A 896 -18.24 -17.63 27.66
C GLU A 896 -19.47 -17.92 28.52
N LEU A 897 -20.02 -19.12 28.38
CA LEU A 897 -21.25 -19.52 29.08
C LEU A 897 -21.01 -19.56 30.59
N MET A 898 -21.91 -18.90 31.33
CA MET A 898 -21.92 -18.81 32.79
C MET A 898 -22.89 -19.79 33.43
N GLN A 899 -24.12 -19.89 32.89
CA GLN A 899 -25.19 -20.77 33.37
C GLN A 899 -26.28 -20.96 32.32
#